data_AF-A0A0R3PR20-F1
#
_entry.id   AF-A0A0R3PR20-F1
#
_cell.length_a   1.000
_cell.length_b   1.000
_cell.length_c   1.000
_cell.angle_alpha   90.00
_cell.angle_beta   90.00
_cell.angle_gamma   90.00
#
_symmetry.space_group_name_H-M   'P 1'
#
loop_
_entity.id
_entity.type
_entity.pdbx_description
1 polymer ?
#
loop_
_entity_poly.entity_id
_entity_poly.type
_entity_poly.pdbx_seq_one_letter_code
_entity_poly.pdbx_strand_id
1 'polypeptide(L)'
;MPQLEVLTFTLALVRTIMAQGQVVLDPGLQQNRQPVQNILGGVYSNNVTLYFRNSPYRVTTDLTVEHGATLTIETGVQIYFDTGIGLIVRGTLQAIGNEFAHIEMLPYQQQLNYDATFPKFRLIDGATVREGRLQALFRDRWRSVCTMVTNWTSIDTSTACRSMGYNDGGFHKWYRRNNDTYPFVLPRPDCHPGASSLWDCPGLADPNAIRLSENLCQGEDDLGLICWGQPTFQGWARHWKGVQIFNSLYTYVSADPDHVAVQKESLSRMEFVDILYAGYDGSTKNTTAALWIEGVAPLMNGIRVERSARDGLYIYEPSGPVLIANSTFSWNRGHGIVVDNTTDGRVFINMTRVENNYGDGVWYRQKSGSNLLQEETRIKRDMGFFAEEKPRADICRQHSLPAQFFFPHLLVAQLRNGTLYDPLKPPSCWIAILLPPRLAYTYSLQFLNVRNLNPLSISSASLVVCDASQERNACGLERFRIPILNGIYPQTVSLRSGVNPLFISLEYHQEGPSAGYVIGDVEVLFKVHASVTGKSVYRHIMAELVLFLTLLRHISFQGKLDSLPEKAFYGLNITNSIISNNIGNGIFSRDIRERTALSNVTLNLNQGIAGFLVKDGAADIWVNDTRIRENWGDGLNISYAGGAITGLTIVGAAFHFNDSSPFFALHQEIVFKGRPSNNIFYLPTIVAENKWGGVLVGNFCLPVYRNVEPKVLINWVEFLGNSYHPAVEIHSCQSHGVARTVIDVTGNRIEGNTGMGFRVAPLVNVLAFVNSNQFLNNNDTALFIRNADQPQLWSLGANVTISKNAFKFNRGKSIISIGLNEDAPAQHLIFNQQNEVRASRVVIQNWRSGVIFSSFFFLKAMSTRFFAILIPSNVVIRRNCFKNPKADYEIGVELTEHAKRIDAKENNWGSPIPAQFMNKIFDQFNRYSLAVIEVDPYAAVCNQRNPHITYLQEFFREFRKDSRPFVLGGAIYENHDLIPGRYTVVDDLHVVPGAKLTIASGSILEFHDGVGMLVQGELSRTEFFAPDKQVVFTSKPFVLPKNKNIRLVDDDGNDEVTEGRLEVFVDGAWGTVCNRSWTPKLAQLSCNQLGLVADLEFFENWRIFRSKGELPMVMDNIRCEENEVFSYGYLLIFYLALRCAEPRWAGVRYSLLANPPTFTGQTTMSNWVIEKAGLFDFRVPEFSPALQIDWNYHVFHNLSIKVGPFFTGLLQQTIY
;
A
#
# COMPACT_ATOMS: atom_id res chain seq x y z
N MET A 1 37.98 16.16 -21.38
CA MET A 1 39.26 15.65 -21.90
C MET A 1 39.24 14.14 -21.73
N PRO A 2 39.35 13.36 -22.82
CA PRO A 2 39.05 11.93 -22.78
C PRO A 2 40.32 11.09 -22.71
N GLN A 3 40.28 9.99 -21.96
CA GLN A 3 40.86 8.69 -22.33
C GLN A 3 40.58 7.70 -21.20
N LEU A 4 39.70 6.72 -21.44
CA LEU A 4 39.81 5.39 -20.84
C LEU A 4 38.90 4.43 -21.61
N GLU A 5 39.55 3.60 -22.42
CA GLU A 5 38.95 2.44 -23.09
C GLU A 5 38.91 1.23 -22.15
N VAL A 6 37.72 0.62 -22.11
CA VAL A 6 37.41 -0.82 -22.21
C VAL A 6 38.30 -1.83 -21.47
N LEU A 7 37.70 -2.48 -20.47
CA LEU A 7 37.84 -3.93 -20.23
C LEU A 7 36.58 -4.47 -19.53
N THR A 8 35.81 -5.25 -20.28
CA THR A 8 34.74 -6.14 -19.80
C THR A 8 35.33 -7.42 -19.22
N PHE A 9 34.90 -7.86 -18.03
CA PHE A 9 34.42 -9.23 -17.70
C PHE A 9 34.25 -9.41 -16.16
N THR A 10 33.11 -10.03 -15.79
CA THR A 10 32.77 -10.77 -14.55
C THR A 10 32.77 -10.05 -13.18
N LEU A 11 31.55 -9.75 -12.68
CA LEU A 11 31.26 -9.35 -11.29
C LEU A 11 30.55 -10.51 -10.57
N ALA A 12 31.33 -11.32 -9.86
CA ALA A 12 30.90 -12.16 -8.76
C ALA A 12 31.98 -12.08 -7.68
N LEU A 13 31.58 -11.98 -6.41
CA LEU A 13 32.39 -11.68 -5.22
C LEU A 13 32.82 -10.21 -5.04
N VAL A 14 31.99 -9.41 -4.34
CA VAL A 14 32.41 -8.69 -3.13
C VAL A 14 31.16 -8.45 -2.25
N ARG A 15 30.92 -9.34 -1.28
CA ARG A 15 30.10 -9.08 -0.09
C ARG A 15 30.92 -9.48 1.13
N THR A 16 31.70 -8.54 1.67
CA THR A 16 32.15 -8.52 3.06
C THR A 16 32.93 -7.22 3.27
N ILE A 17 32.23 -6.18 3.71
CA ILE A 17 32.83 -5.16 4.59
C ILE A 17 32.09 -5.33 5.90
N MET A 18 32.57 -6.27 6.72
CA MET A 18 32.18 -6.35 8.12
C MET A 18 32.91 -5.25 8.89
N ALA A 19 32.14 -4.57 9.73
CA ALA A 19 32.60 -3.57 10.67
C ALA A 19 33.76 -4.12 11.52
N GLN A 20 34.89 -3.43 11.47
CA GLN A 20 35.98 -3.62 12.42
C GLN A 20 35.46 -3.24 13.82
N GLY A 21 35.47 -4.22 14.73
CA GLY A 21 35.03 -4.04 16.11
C GLY A 21 34.59 -5.33 16.83
N GLN A 22 34.46 -6.46 16.13
CA GLN A 22 34.27 -7.75 16.80
C GLN A 22 35.64 -8.34 17.19
N VAL A 23 35.85 -8.51 18.50
CA VAL A 23 36.82 -9.48 19.01
C VAL A 23 36.37 -10.86 18.53
N VAL A 24 37.04 -11.38 17.51
CA VAL A 24 36.92 -12.78 17.12
C VAL A 24 37.51 -13.58 18.28
N LEU A 25 36.66 -14.24 19.05
CA LEU A 25 37.10 -15.33 19.92
C LEU A 25 37.57 -16.45 19.00
N ASP A 26 38.89 -16.61 18.93
CA ASP A 26 39.58 -17.67 18.22
C ASP A 26 39.06 -19.05 18.71
N PRO A 27 38.56 -19.95 17.84
CA PRO A 27 37.99 -21.25 18.25
C PRO A 27 38.98 -22.21 18.91
N GLY A 28 40.27 -21.83 19.02
CA GLY A 28 41.36 -22.67 19.52
C GLY A 28 41.83 -22.41 20.95
N LEU A 29 41.34 -21.37 21.64
CA LEU A 29 41.76 -21.07 23.02
C LEU A 29 40.76 -21.66 24.02
N GLN A 30 41.07 -22.84 24.55
CA GLN A 30 40.50 -23.32 25.81
C GLN A 30 40.81 -22.28 26.90
N GLN A 31 39.89 -21.35 27.17
CA GLN A 31 39.98 -20.54 28.37
C GLN A 31 39.88 -21.47 29.58
N ASN A 32 40.98 -21.64 30.28
CA ASN A 32 41.03 -22.31 31.59
C ASN A 32 39.99 -21.66 32.49
N ARG A 33 38.93 -22.40 32.82
CA ARG A 33 37.89 -21.93 33.74
C ARG A 33 38.53 -21.57 35.08
N GLN A 34 38.19 -20.40 35.61
CA GLN A 34 38.41 -20.18 37.03
C GLN A 34 37.61 -21.25 37.80
N PRO A 35 38.20 -21.92 38.80
CA PRO A 35 37.50 -22.93 39.59
C PRO A 35 36.28 -22.28 40.25
N VAL A 36 35.12 -22.95 40.16
CA VAL A 36 33.87 -22.50 40.80
C VAL A 36 34.15 -22.26 42.27
N GLN A 37 33.85 -21.06 42.76
CA GLN A 37 34.13 -20.69 44.14
C GLN A 37 32.96 -20.98 45.07
N ASN A 38 31.72 -20.89 44.57
CA ASN A 38 30.51 -21.10 45.36
C ASN A 38 29.39 -21.77 44.56
N ILE A 39 28.59 -22.60 45.23
CA ILE A 39 27.41 -23.26 44.68
C ILE A 39 26.16 -22.61 45.29
N LEU A 40 25.19 -22.27 44.45
CA LEU A 40 23.91 -21.67 44.79
C LEU A 40 22.76 -22.61 44.38
N GLY A 41 21.62 -22.49 45.07
CA GLY A 41 20.40 -23.19 44.70
C GLY A 41 19.34 -23.12 45.79
N GLY A 42 18.09 -23.37 45.41
CA GLY A 42 16.96 -23.42 46.33
C GLY A 42 16.31 -22.06 46.55
N VAL A 43 15.58 -21.93 47.65
CA VAL A 43 14.70 -20.80 47.93
C VAL A 43 15.33 -19.88 48.97
N TYR A 44 15.43 -18.60 48.65
CA TYR A 44 15.94 -17.55 49.53
C TYR A 44 14.82 -16.63 49.99
N SER A 45 14.55 -16.66 51.30
CA SER A 45 13.57 -15.78 51.97
C SER A 45 14.21 -14.58 52.68
N ASN A 46 15.55 -14.52 52.76
CA ASN A 46 16.30 -13.41 53.33
C ASN A 46 17.11 -12.69 52.23
N ASN A 47 17.52 -11.45 52.50
CA ASN A 47 18.38 -10.69 51.57
C ASN A 47 19.73 -11.40 51.38
N VAL A 48 20.16 -11.50 50.12
CA VAL A 48 21.42 -12.14 49.72
C VAL A 48 22.20 -11.21 48.83
N THR A 49 23.52 -11.17 49.01
CA THR A 49 24.43 -10.42 48.15
C THR A 49 25.47 -11.37 47.54
N LEU A 50 25.57 -11.36 46.21
CA LEU A 50 26.62 -12.05 45.47
C LEU A 50 27.77 -11.07 45.26
N TYR A 51 28.89 -11.34 45.92
CA TYR A 51 30.08 -10.50 45.92
C TYR A 51 31.01 -10.87 44.76
N PHE A 52 31.64 -9.87 44.13
CA PHE A 52 32.61 -10.11 43.06
C PHE A 52 33.78 -11.00 43.50
N ARG A 53 34.27 -10.81 44.73
CA ARG A 53 35.39 -11.60 45.30
C ARG A 53 35.12 -13.11 45.40
N ASN A 54 33.86 -13.50 45.32
CA ASN A 54 33.36 -14.87 45.46
C ASN A 54 32.90 -15.45 44.10
N SER A 55 33.09 -14.69 43.01
CA SER A 55 32.84 -15.09 41.63
C SER A 55 33.95 -16.02 41.13
N PRO A 56 33.68 -17.07 40.33
CA PRO A 56 32.38 -17.38 39.73
C PRO A 56 31.49 -18.29 40.60
N TYR A 57 30.18 -18.03 40.52
CA TYR A 57 29.12 -18.83 41.15
C TYR A 57 28.59 -19.91 40.21
N ARG A 58 28.14 -21.04 40.75
CA ARG A 58 27.41 -22.07 40.00
C ARG A 58 26.04 -22.36 40.61
N VAL A 59 24.99 -22.36 39.79
CA VAL A 59 23.61 -22.63 40.19
C VAL A 59 23.23 -24.03 39.71
N THR A 60 23.00 -24.95 40.64
CA THR A 60 22.71 -26.37 40.34
C THR A 60 21.24 -26.74 40.42
N THR A 61 20.42 -25.92 41.09
CA THR A 61 18.96 -26.05 41.18
C THR A 61 18.35 -24.66 41.07
N ASP A 62 17.07 -24.56 40.67
CA ASP A 62 16.40 -23.26 40.50
C ASP A 62 16.63 -22.36 41.72
N LEU A 63 17.09 -21.14 41.44
CA LEU A 63 17.38 -20.12 42.44
C LEU A 63 16.14 -19.24 42.56
N THR A 64 15.39 -19.39 43.66
CA THR A 64 14.15 -18.64 43.87
C THR A 64 14.34 -17.57 44.93
N VAL A 65 14.09 -16.31 44.59
CA VAL A 65 14.06 -15.17 45.52
C VAL A 65 12.60 -14.92 45.90
N GLU A 66 12.20 -15.27 47.13
CA GLU A 66 10.82 -15.14 47.58
C GLU A 66 10.43 -13.69 47.90
N HIS A 67 9.12 -13.46 48.06
CA HIS A 67 8.59 -12.15 48.44
C HIS A 67 9.25 -11.63 49.73
N GLY A 68 9.62 -10.36 49.74
CA GLY A 68 10.30 -9.71 50.88
C GLY A 68 11.83 -9.88 50.90
N ALA A 69 12.40 -10.77 50.09
CA ALA A 69 13.84 -10.92 49.94
C ALA A 69 14.38 -10.08 48.77
N THR A 70 15.62 -9.60 48.91
CA THR A 70 16.37 -8.91 47.86
C THR A 70 17.62 -9.69 47.49
N LEU A 71 17.80 -9.99 46.20
CA LEU A 71 19.04 -10.52 45.65
C LEU A 71 19.84 -9.37 45.04
N THR A 72 20.98 -9.05 45.64
CA THR A 72 21.92 -8.05 45.14
C THR A 72 23.10 -8.75 44.46
N ILE A 73 23.45 -8.33 43.24
CA ILE A 73 24.56 -8.89 42.48
C ILE A 73 25.54 -7.74 42.18
N GLU A 74 26.77 -7.87 42.66
CA GLU A 74 27.82 -6.88 42.41
C GLU A 74 28.31 -6.90 40.95
N THR A 75 28.83 -5.76 40.48
CA THR A 75 29.46 -5.61 39.17
C THR A 75 30.56 -6.66 38.92
N GLY A 76 30.64 -7.17 37.70
CA GLY A 76 31.66 -8.15 37.29
C GLY A 76 31.41 -9.59 37.76
N VAL A 77 30.35 -9.85 38.53
CA VAL A 77 30.03 -11.21 38.99
C VAL A 77 29.66 -12.11 37.80
N GLN A 78 30.24 -13.31 37.77
CA GLN A 78 29.93 -14.36 36.82
C GLN A 78 29.11 -15.46 37.51
N ILE A 79 28.00 -15.84 36.88
CA ILE A 79 27.08 -16.85 37.38
C ILE A 79 26.86 -17.91 36.29
N TYR A 80 27.21 -19.15 36.61
CA TYR A 80 27.04 -20.30 35.74
C TYR A 80 25.81 -21.12 36.13
N PHE A 81 24.90 -21.36 35.19
CA PHE A 81 23.70 -22.17 35.41
C PHE A 81 23.84 -23.56 34.79
N ASP A 82 23.41 -24.59 35.52
CA ASP A 82 23.24 -25.92 34.96
C ASP A 82 22.07 -25.95 33.95
N THR A 83 22.08 -26.91 33.01
CA THR A 83 21.06 -27.03 31.97
C THR A 83 19.65 -27.07 32.55
N GLY A 84 18.74 -26.25 32.01
CA GLY A 84 17.34 -26.26 32.43
C GLY A 84 17.04 -25.53 33.74
N ILE A 85 18.07 -25.00 34.43
CA ILE A 85 17.96 -24.32 35.73
C ILE A 85 17.90 -22.80 35.54
N GLY A 86 17.13 -22.09 36.38
CA GLY A 86 16.91 -20.65 36.25
C GLY A 86 17.00 -19.85 37.53
N LEU A 87 16.84 -18.53 37.36
CA LEU A 87 16.65 -17.56 38.43
C LEU A 87 15.19 -17.10 38.42
N ILE A 88 14.46 -17.40 39.49
CA ILE A 88 13.05 -17.05 39.67
C ILE A 88 12.98 -15.96 40.75
N VAL A 89 12.52 -14.77 40.39
CA VAL A 89 12.45 -13.61 41.28
C VAL A 89 10.99 -13.24 41.54
N ARG A 90 10.53 -13.49 42.77
CA ARG A 90 9.25 -13.01 43.32
C ARG A 90 9.45 -11.81 44.27
N GLY A 91 10.66 -11.66 44.81
CA GLY A 91 11.11 -10.53 45.61
C GLY A 91 11.66 -9.37 44.77
N THR A 92 12.84 -8.85 45.15
CA THR A 92 13.53 -7.76 44.45
C THR A 92 14.88 -8.23 43.90
N LEU A 93 15.22 -7.84 42.67
CA LEU A 93 16.52 -8.08 42.05
C LEU A 93 17.28 -6.76 41.87
N GLN A 94 18.46 -6.65 42.47
CA GLN A 94 19.40 -5.54 42.29
C GLN A 94 20.65 -6.04 41.56
N ALA A 95 20.61 -6.07 40.23
CA ALA A 95 21.75 -6.45 39.39
C ALA A 95 22.32 -5.19 38.72
N ILE A 96 23.32 -4.57 39.35
CA ILE A 96 23.86 -3.28 38.93
C ILE A 96 25.35 -3.43 38.59
N GLY A 97 25.63 -3.65 37.31
CA GLY A 97 26.97 -3.65 36.71
C GLY A 97 27.39 -2.26 36.24
N ASN A 98 28.46 -2.21 35.44
CA ASN A 98 28.89 -1.01 34.73
C ASN A 98 29.43 -1.37 33.33
N GLU A 99 29.65 -0.36 32.47
CA GLU A 99 30.08 -0.51 31.08
C GLU A 99 31.42 -1.24 30.88
N PHE A 100 32.26 -1.32 31.93
CA PHE A 100 33.57 -1.99 31.89
C PHE A 100 33.55 -3.39 32.52
N ALA A 101 32.56 -3.69 33.38
CA ALA A 101 32.46 -4.92 34.14
C ALA A 101 31.00 -5.35 34.27
N HIS A 102 30.49 -5.94 33.19
CA HIS A 102 29.14 -6.50 33.15
C HIS A 102 28.96 -7.66 34.14
N ILE A 103 27.72 -7.86 34.59
CA ILE A 103 27.33 -9.09 35.30
C ILE A 103 27.03 -10.14 34.23
N GLU A 104 27.67 -11.30 34.29
CA GLU A 104 27.54 -12.34 33.26
C GLU A 104 26.76 -13.55 33.79
N MET A 105 25.65 -13.86 33.13
CA MET A 105 24.82 -15.04 33.39
C MET A 105 24.93 -16.01 32.21
N LEU A 106 25.61 -17.13 32.45
CA LEU A 106 26.11 -18.03 31.42
C LEU A 106 25.73 -19.49 31.72
N PRO A 107 25.69 -20.38 30.73
CA PRO A 107 25.60 -21.80 30.98
C PRO A 107 26.91 -22.36 31.56
N TYR A 108 26.82 -23.33 32.48
CA TYR A 108 28.01 -23.97 33.06
C TYR A 108 28.82 -24.78 32.03
N GLN A 109 28.23 -25.25 30.93
CA GLN A 109 28.94 -26.02 29.89
C GLN A 109 29.40 -25.09 28.74
N GLN A 110 30.68 -25.19 28.33
CA GLN A 110 31.24 -24.39 27.23
C GLN A 110 30.65 -24.84 25.90
N GLN A 111 30.37 -23.93 24.97
CA GLN A 111 29.80 -24.25 23.66
C GLN A 111 30.88 -24.31 22.57
N LEU A 112 30.96 -25.42 21.84
CA LEU A 112 31.94 -25.59 20.76
C LEU A 112 31.36 -25.43 19.34
N ASN A 113 30.03 -25.57 19.16
CA ASN A 113 29.33 -25.28 17.91
C ASN A 113 27.86 -24.91 18.20
N TYR A 114 27.37 -23.82 17.60
CA TYR A 114 25.95 -23.38 17.58
C TYR A 114 25.57 -23.27 16.10
N ASP A 115 24.34 -23.63 15.71
CA ASP A 115 23.92 -23.45 14.31
C ASP A 115 24.05 -21.97 13.91
N ALA A 116 24.93 -21.68 12.96
CA ALA A 116 25.15 -20.33 12.46
C ALA A 116 24.08 -19.91 11.42
N THR A 117 23.32 -20.87 10.90
CA THR A 117 22.40 -20.67 9.77
C THR A 117 20.94 -20.74 10.20
N PHE A 118 20.15 -19.79 9.70
CA PHE A 118 18.70 -19.79 9.85
C PHE A 118 18.05 -21.01 9.15
N PRO A 119 16.96 -21.56 9.71
CA PRO A 119 16.21 -22.64 9.10
C PRO A 119 15.56 -22.15 7.81
N LYS A 120 15.38 -23.07 6.86
CA LYS A 120 14.70 -22.80 5.58
C LYS A 120 13.17 -22.85 5.69
N PHE A 121 12.63 -23.06 6.88
CA PHE A 121 11.20 -23.04 7.17
C PHE A 121 10.94 -22.13 8.37
N ARG A 122 9.78 -21.47 8.40
CA ARG A 122 9.36 -20.61 9.50
C ARG A 122 7.84 -20.61 9.66
N LEU A 123 7.39 -20.16 10.83
CA LEU A 123 5.99 -19.83 11.11
C LEU A 123 5.85 -18.31 11.27
N ILE A 124 4.84 -17.72 10.63
CA ILE A 124 4.51 -16.29 10.73
C ILE A 124 3.01 -16.09 11.02
N ASP A 125 2.57 -14.86 11.31
CA ASP A 125 1.15 -14.53 11.64
C ASP A 125 0.56 -15.21 12.89
N GLY A 126 1.37 -15.92 13.68
CA GLY A 126 0.98 -16.43 15.00
C GLY A 126 1.37 -15.48 16.14
N ALA A 127 0.94 -15.78 17.36
CA ALA A 127 1.34 -14.99 18.53
C ALA A 127 2.80 -15.25 18.97
N THR A 128 3.41 -16.32 18.45
CA THR A 128 4.78 -16.73 18.77
C THR A 128 5.44 -17.34 17.55
N VAL A 129 6.76 -17.46 17.52
CA VAL A 129 7.51 -18.20 16.48
C VAL A 129 7.22 -19.72 16.41
N ARG A 130 6.37 -20.24 17.29
CA ARG A 130 5.99 -21.66 17.38
C ARG A 130 4.64 -21.97 16.78
N GLU A 131 3.84 -20.95 16.48
CA GLU A 131 2.55 -21.14 15.81
C GLU A 131 2.43 -20.13 14.68
N GLY A 132 1.74 -20.49 13.61
CA GLY A 132 1.60 -19.58 12.49
C GLY A 132 1.39 -20.26 11.16
N ARG A 133 1.25 -19.44 10.13
CA ARG A 133 1.31 -19.80 8.72
C ARG A 133 2.70 -20.34 8.40
N LEU A 134 2.77 -21.54 7.82
CA LEU A 134 4.00 -22.15 7.38
C LEU A 134 4.54 -21.46 6.12
N GLN A 135 5.81 -21.07 6.17
CA GLN A 135 6.55 -20.57 5.01
C GLN A 135 7.84 -21.34 4.78
N ALA A 136 8.16 -21.55 3.51
CA ALA A 136 9.41 -22.17 3.05
C ALA A 136 10.27 -21.15 2.30
N LEU A 137 11.58 -21.15 2.56
CA LEU A 137 12.57 -20.37 1.82
C LEU A 137 12.95 -21.18 0.57
N PHE A 138 12.50 -20.70 -0.59
CA PHE A 138 12.72 -21.39 -1.86
C PHE A 138 13.01 -20.40 -3.00
N ARG A 139 14.16 -20.58 -3.66
CA ARG A 139 14.70 -19.68 -4.70
C ARG A 139 14.78 -18.23 -4.21
N ASP A 140 15.45 -18.02 -3.08
CA ASP A 140 15.69 -16.73 -2.40
C ASP A 140 14.43 -15.91 -2.06
N ARG A 141 13.28 -16.57 -1.87
CA ARG A 141 12.05 -15.94 -1.36
C ARG A 141 11.31 -16.83 -0.36
N TRP A 142 10.71 -16.21 0.65
CA TRP A 142 9.78 -16.85 1.57
C TRP A 142 8.43 -17.03 0.88
N ARG A 143 7.83 -18.22 1.02
CA ARG A 143 6.60 -18.57 0.33
C ARG A 143 5.66 -19.33 1.26
N SER A 144 4.41 -18.90 1.32
CA SER A 144 3.34 -19.52 2.09
C SER A 144 3.01 -20.91 1.53
N VAL A 145 2.84 -21.90 2.40
CA VAL A 145 2.61 -23.30 2.00
C VAL A 145 1.12 -23.60 1.91
N CYS A 146 0.68 -24.16 0.78
CA CYS A 146 -0.69 -24.65 0.59
C CYS A 146 -0.71 -26.13 0.18
N THR A 147 -1.82 -26.82 0.48
CA THR A 147 -1.92 -28.30 0.42
C THR A 147 -2.81 -28.89 -0.68
N MET A 148 -3.58 -28.10 -1.45
CA MET A 148 -4.50 -28.59 -2.50
C MET A 148 -5.40 -29.76 -2.04
N VAL A 149 -6.36 -29.51 -1.14
CA VAL A 149 -7.36 -30.49 -0.64
C VAL A 149 -6.74 -31.70 0.11
N THR A 150 -5.81 -31.40 1.02
CA THR A 150 -5.15 -32.20 2.10
C THR A 150 -4.69 -33.65 1.84
N ASN A 151 -3.37 -33.85 1.75
CA ASN A 151 -2.67 -35.14 1.88
C ASN A 151 -1.54 -35.11 2.95
N TRP A 152 -1.60 -34.17 3.90
CA TRP A 152 -0.64 -34.09 5.01
C TRP A 152 -1.03 -35.02 6.15
N THR A 153 -0.06 -35.79 6.63
CA THR A 153 -0.18 -36.64 7.82
C THR A 153 0.35 -35.94 9.06
N SER A 154 0.08 -36.50 10.25
CA SER A 154 0.71 -36.02 11.49
C SER A 154 2.24 -36.11 11.43
N ILE A 155 2.80 -37.09 10.72
CA ILE A 155 4.26 -37.24 10.54
C ILE A 155 4.81 -36.06 9.74
N ASP A 156 4.09 -35.58 8.72
CA ASP A 156 4.51 -34.43 7.92
C ASP A 156 4.50 -33.14 8.76
N THR A 157 3.47 -32.92 9.57
CA THR A 157 3.41 -31.76 10.48
C THR A 157 4.49 -31.81 11.56
N SER A 158 4.77 -32.99 12.12
CA SER A 158 5.88 -33.20 13.06
C SER A 158 7.24 -32.90 12.40
N THR A 159 7.44 -33.39 11.17
CA THR A 159 8.68 -33.20 10.41
C THR A 159 8.88 -31.73 10.02
N ALA A 160 7.80 -31.01 9.70
CA ALA A 160 7.83 -29.57 9.51
C ALA A 160 8.35 -28.83 10.76
N CYS A 161 7.85 -29.19 11.94
CA CYS A 161 8.32 -28.60 13.20
C CYS A 161 9.79 -28.97 13.52
N ARG A 162 10.23 -30.20 13.21
CA ARG A 162 11.66 -30.60 13.30
C ARG A 162 12.57 -29.79 12.40
N SER A 163 12.09 -29.47 11.20
CA SER A 163 12.81 -28.60 10.25
C SER A 163 13.10 -27.20 10.81
N MET A 164 12.36 -26.78 11.83
CA MET A 164 12.47 -25.49 12.50
C MET A 164 13.13 -25.58 13.88
N GLY A 165 13.57 -26.77 14.30
CA GLY A 165 14.28 -27.00 15.57
C GLY A 165 13.38 -27.38 16.76
N TYR A 166 12.17 -27.87 16.51
CA TYR A 166 11.24 -28.38 17.54
C TYR A 166 11.11 -29.91 17.46
N ASN A 167 10.75 -30.58 18.55
CA ASN A 167 10.62 -32.04 18.54
C ASN A 167 9.40 -32.54 17.76
N ASP A 168 8.27 -31.84 17.89
CA ASP A 168 6.98 -32.28 17.37
C ASP A 168 6.04 -31.09 17.07
N GLY A 169 4.93 -31.36 16.39
CA GLY A 169 3.90 -30.37 16.11
C GLY A 169 2.70 -30.90 15.34
N GLY A 170 1.75 -30.01 15.08
CA GLY A 170 0.48 -30.36 14.47
C GLY A 170 -0.19 -29.21 13.75
N PHE A 171 -1.31 -29.52 13.10
CA PHE A 171 -2.17 -28.52 12.48
C PHE A 171 -2.73 -27.55 13.52
N HIS A 172 -2.70 -26.26 13.21
CA HIS A 172 -3.26 -25.21 14.07
C HIS A 172 -4.57 -24.67 13.50
N LYS A 173 -4.53 -24.04 12.31
CA LYS A 173 -5.69 -23.52 11.59
C LYS A 173 -5.34 -23.20 10.14
N TRP A 174 -6.36 -22.96 9.34
CA TRP A 174 -6.22 -22.39 8.01
C TRP A 174 -6.05 -20.87 8.10
N TYR A 175 -5.07 -20.33 7.38
CA TYR A 175 -4.84 -18.89 7.27
C TYR A 175 -5.36 -18.40 5.93
N ARG A 176 -6.22 -17.37 5.93
CA ARG A 176 -6.61 -16.70 4.68
C ARG A 176 -5.38 -16.33 3.88
N ARG A 177 -5.40 -16.71 2.62
CA ARG A 177 -4.27 -16.50 1.72
C ARG A 177 -3.91 -15.02 1.65
N ASN A 178 -2.63 -14.71 1.85
CA ASN A 178 -2.10 -13.38 1.53
C ASN A 178 -1.92 -13.29 0.01
N ASN A 179 -2.00 -12.11 -0.57
CA ASN A 179 -1.78 -11.89 -2.00
C ASN A 179 -0.28 -12.01 -2.40
N ASP A 180 0.44 -12.97 -1.78
CA ASP A 180 1.82 -13.30 -2.09
C ASP A 180 1.83 -13.93 -3.48
N THR A 181 2.51 -13.28 -4.41
CA THR A 181 2.47 -13.58 -5.86
C THR A 181 2.70 -15.06 -6.25
N TYR A 182 3.36 -15.89 -5.41
CA TYR A 182 3.43 -17.34 -5.67
C TYR A 182 3.58 -18.20 -4.39
N PRO A 183 2.55 -18.96 -3.96
CA PRO A 183 2.62 -19.89 -2.85
C PRO A 183 3.47 -21.14 -3.19
N PHE A 184 3.98 -21.78 -2.15
CA PHE A 184 4.72 -23.04 -2.20
C PHE A 184 3.73 -24.21 -2.10
N VAL A 185 3.49 -24.87 -3.23
CA VAL A 185 2.46 -25.91 -3.33
C VAL A 185 3.07 -27.24 -2.91
N LEU A 186 2.60 -27.78 -1.78
CA LEU A 186 3.13 -29.02 -1.22
C LEU A 186 1.96 -29.93 -0.80
N PRO A 187 1.34 -30.65 -1.74
CA PRO A 187 0.16 -31.44 -1.45
C PRO A 187 0.49 -32.69 -0.64
N ARG A 188 1.63 -33.34 -0.93
CA ARG A 188 2.04 -34.60 -0.28
C ARG A 188 3.56 -34.64 -0.04
N PRO A 189 4.03 -34.33 1.18
CA PRO A 189 5.44 -34.46 1.54
C PRO A 189 5.91 -35.93 1.64
N ASP A 190 5.04 -36.83 2.11
CA ASP A 190 5.30 -38.28 2.28
C ASP A 190 6.47 -38.60 3.22
N CYS A 191 6.60 -37.83 4.32
CA CYS A 191 7.74 -37.94 5.23
C CYS A 191 7.78 -39.26 6.01
N HIS A 192 8.99 -39.78 6.25
CA HIS A 192 9.21 -40.91 7.16
C HIS A 192 9.28 -40.45 8.64
N PRO A 193 8.90 -41.29 9.62
CA PRO A 193 8.90 -40.91 11.04
C PRO A 193 10.24 -40.43 11.60
N GLY A 194 11.37 -40.82 10.99
CA GLY A 194 12.73 -40.42 11.39
C GLY A 194 13.29 -39.19 10.66
N ALA A 195 12.54 -38.57 9.75
CA ALA A 195 13.00 -37.41 9.01
C ALA A 195 13.25 -36.21 9.93
N SER A 196 14.35 -35.49 9.67
CA SER A 196 14.79 -34.33 10.45
C SER A 196 14.34 -33.01 9.83
N SER A 197 14.21 -32.99 8.50
CA SER A 197 13.72 -31.87 7.73
C SER A 197 12.68 -32.31 6.70
N LEU A 198 11.76 -31.41 6.33
CA LEU A 198 10.87 -31.59 5.18
C LEU A 198 11.67 -31.81 3.89
N TRP A 199 12.87 -31.23 3.77
CA TRP A 199 13.76 -31.48 2.62
C TRP A 199 14.24 -32.93 2.51
N ASP A 200 14.17 -33.72 3.60
CA ASP A 200 14.52 -35.14 3.60
C ASP A 200 13.36 -36.01 3.08
N CYS A 201 12.18 -35.43 2.87
CA CYS A 201 10.98 -36.18 2.49
C CYS A 201 10.93 -36.44 0.97
N PRO A 202 10.46 -37.62 0.52
CA PRO A 202 10.39 -37.98 -0.90
C PRO A 202 9.69 -36.96 -1.78
N GLY A 203 8.62 -36.32 -1.29
CA GLY A 203 7.88 -35.29 -2.03
C GLY A 203 8.67 -34.01 -2.32
N LEU A 204 9.83 -33.83 -1.69
CA LEU A 204 10.73 -32.67 -1.83
C LEU A 204 12.12 -33.03 -2.37
N ALA A 205 12.35 -34.30 -2.74
CA ALA A 205 13.65 -34.80 -3.19
C ALA A 205 14.11 -34.21 -4.54
N ASP A 206 13.18 -33.82 -5.41
CA ASP A 206 13.47 -33.11 -6.68
C ASP A 206 13.00 -31.64 -6.60
N PRO A 207 13.92 -30.68 -6.39
CA PRO A 207 13.60 -29.25 -6.36
C PRO A 207 12.98 -28.70 -7.66
N ASN A 208 13.16 -29.39 -8.79
CA ASN A 208 12.60 -28.96 -10.08
C ASN A 208 11.15 -29.44 -10.25
N ALA A 209 10.73 -30.47 -9.53
CA ALA A 209 9.35 -30.96 -9.53
C ALA A 209 8.41 -30.08 -8.68
N ILE A 210 8.96 -29.24 -7.79
CA ILE A 210 8.20 -28.32 -6.93
C ILE A 210 7.55 -27.22 -7.78
N ARG A 211 6.22 -27.23 -7.83
CA ARG A 211 5.44 -26.28 -8.62
C ARG A 211 5.21 -24.98 -7.83
N LEU A 212 5.39 -23.84 -8.50
CA LEU A 212 5.09 -22.50 -7.98
C LEU A 212 3.98 -21.89 -8.84
N SER A 213 2.76 -21.78 -8.32
CA SER A 213 1.66 -21.13 -9.03
C SER A 213 0.55 -20.69 -8.08
N GLU A 214 0.05 -19.47 -8.28
CA GLU A 214 -1.08 -18.90 -7.55
C GLU A 214 -2.38 -19.73 -7.72
N ASN A 215 -2.54 -20.37 -8.87
CA ASN A 215 -3.77 -21.10 -9.25
C ASN A 215 -3.78 -22.57 -8.87
N LEU A 216 -2.63 -23.15 -8.53
CA LEU A 216 -2.59 -24.54 -8.07
C LEU A 216 -3.40 -24.66 -6.78
N CYS A 217 -3.31 -23.67 -5.91
CA CYS A 217 -4.05 -23.65 -4.66
C CYS A 217 -5.53 -23.25 -4.81
N GLN A 218 -6.09 -22.94 -5.99
CA GLN A 218 -7.53 -22.67 -6.23
C GLN A 218 -8.32 -21.85 -5.17
N GLY A 219 -7.73 -20.80 -4.59
CA GLY A 219 -8.38 -20.05 -3.49
C GLY A 219 -8.39 -20.73 -2.11
N GLU A 220 -7.72 -21.87 -1.94
CA GLU A 220 -7.47 -22.49 -0.62
C GLU A 220 -6.57 -21.62 0.25
N ASP A 221 -6.85 -21.72 1.56
CA ASP A 221 -6.12 -21.09 2.65
C ASP A 221 -4.75 -21.75 2.86
N ASP A 222 -3.82 -20.98 3.42
CA ASP A 222 -2.47 -21.43 3.72
C ASP A 222 -2.44 -22.29 5.00
N LEU A 223 -1.53 -23.26 5.03
CA LEU A 223 -1.38 -24.20 6.14
C LEU A 223 -0.80 -23.51 7.38
N GLY A 224 -1.54 -23.53 8.48
CA GLY A 224 -1.06 -23.11 9.79
C GLY A 224 -0.66 -24.29 10.67
N LEU A 225 0.49 -24.19 11.32
CA LEU A 225 1.02 -25.20 12.24
C LEU A 225 1.25 -24.61 13.63
N ILE A 226 1.36 -25.51 14.62
CA ILE A 226 1.84 -25.22 15.97
C ILE A 226 2.86 -26.29 16.39
N CYS A 227 3.99 -25.86 16.94
CA CYS A 227 5.13 -26.70 17.31
C CYS A 227 5.36 -26.73 18.83
N TRP A 228 5.74 -27.88 19.36
CA TRP A 228 5.98 -28.10 20.79
C TRP A 228 7.06 -29.15 21.07
N GLY A 229 7.30 -29.38 22.36
CA GLY A 229 8.27 -30.34 22.86
C GLY A 229 9.67 -29.76 23.01
N GLN A 230 10.62 -30.66 23.29
CA GLN A 230 12.01 -30.33 23.53
C GLN A 230 12.66 -29.74 22.26
N PRO A 231 13.47 -28.67 22.35
CA PRO A 231 14.19 -28.18 21.19
C PRO A 231 15.14 -29.26 20.64
N THR A 232 15.37 -29.28 19.33
CA THR A 232 16.19 -30.30 18.63
C THR A 232 17.42 -29.71 17.93
N PHE A 233 17.62 -28.40 18.00
CA PHE A 233 18.71 -27.67 17.33
C PHE A 233 20.09 -27.86 18.00
N GLN A 234 21.19 -27.66 17.27
CA GLN A 234 22.51 -27.90 17.85
C GLN A 234 22.81 -26.99 19.06
N GLY A 235 23.20 -27.60 20.19
CA GLY A 235 23.53 -26.90 21.43
C GLY A 235 22.35 -26.58 22.36
N TRP A 236 21.11 -26.98 22.03
CA TRP A 236 19.94 -26.72 22.87
C TRP A 236 20.10 -27.25 24.31
N ALA A 237 20.72 -28.43 24.47
CA ALA A 237 20.91 -29.11 25.76
C ALA A 237 21.85 -28.36 26.73
N ARG A 238 22.44 -27.25 26.31
CA ARG A 238 23.26 -26.38 27.16
C ARG A 238 22.55 -25.11 27.60
N HIS A 239 21.30 -24.92 27.20
CA HIS A 239 20.55 -23.74 27.58
C HIS A 239 20.03 -23.87 29.02
N TRP A 240 20.18 -22.79 29.77
CA TRP A 240 19.60 -22.65 31.09
C TRP A 240 18.23 -21.96 30.97
N LYS A 241 17.43 -21.95 32.03
CA LYS A 241 16.03 -21.48 31.99
C LYS A 241 15.92 -19.98 31.72
N GLY A 242 16.90 -19.19 32.12
CA GLY A 242 16.84 -17.73 32.07
C GLY A 242 16.38 -17.12 33.39
N VAL A 243 16.09 -15.83 33.34
CA VAL A 243 15.63 -15.03 34.47
C VAL A 243 14.13 -14.80 34.34
N GLN A 244 13.38 -15.16 35.38
CA GLN A 244 11.93 -14.98 35.43
C GLN A 244 11.58 -14.07 36.59
N ILE A 245 11.01 -12.91 36.31
CA ILE A 245 10.63 -11.91 37.30
C ILE A 245 9.10 -11.84 37.35
N PHE A 246 8.53 -12.20 38.49
CA PHE A 246 7.08 -12.26 38.68
C PHE A 246 6.65 -11.20 39.70
N ASN A 247 5.81 -10.27 39.26
CA ASN A 247 5.18 -9.27 40.12
C ASN A 247 6.19 -8.50 40.99
N SER A 248 7.19 -7.88 40.35
CA SER A 248 8.16 -7.04 41.05
C SER A 248 7.47 -6.06 41.99
N LEU A 249 7.98 -5.94 43.22
CA LEU A 249 7.59 -4.86 44.11
C LEU A 249 7.87 -3.52 43.43
N TYR A 250 6.99 -2.55 43.65
CA TYR A 250 7.07 -1.24 43.01
C TYR A 250 6.78 -0.12 44.01
N THR A 251 7.26 1.07 43.70
CA THR A 251 6.94 2.31 44.40
C THR A 251 6.27 3.29 43.43
N TYR A 252 5.53 4.24 43.97
CA TYR A 252 4.99 5.34 43.19
C TYR A 252 6.02 6.47 43.17
N VAL A 253 6.46 6.83 41.97
CA VAL A 253 7.40 7.92 41.76
C VAL A 253 6.69 9.02 40.98
N SER A 254 6.97 10.27 41.34
CA SER A 254 6.44 11.44 40.66
C SER A 254 6.91 11.48 39.22
N ALA A 255 5.98 11.57 38.27
CA ALA A 255 6.28 11.70 36.85
C ALA A 255 6.43 13.17 36.42
N ASP A 256 6.06 14.13 37.28
CA ASP A 256 6.14 15.55 37.02
C ASP A 256 6.60 16.38 38.23
N PRO A 257 7.01 17.65 38.02
CA PRO A 257 7.53 18.52 39.09
C PRO A 257 6.48 18.98 40.11
N ASP A 258 5.20 19.05 39.74
CA ASP A 258 4.12 19.49 40.62
C ASP A 258 3.52 18.31 41.42
N HIS A 259 4.07 17.10 41.26
CA HIS A 259 3.59 15.87 41.88
C HIS A 259 2.12 15.59 41.57
N VAL A 260 1.67 15.83 40.34
CA VAL A 260 0.27 15.59 39.93
C VAL A 260 0.05 14.17 39.39
N ALA A 261 1.05 13.65 38.70
CA ALA A 261 1.06 12.35 38.07
C ALA A 261 2.13 11.47 38.72
N VAL A 262 1.75 10.24 39.01
CA VAL A 262 2.65 9.22 39.52
C VAL A 262 2.73 8.07 38.53
N GLN A 263 3.85 7.38 38.53
CA GLN A 263 4.01 6.14 37.81
C GLN A 263 4.55 5.06 38.75
N LYS A 264 4.22 3.80 38.43
CA LYS A 264 4.80 2.66 39.12
C LYS A 264 6.23 2.49 38.62
N GLU A 265 7.19 2.53 39.53
CA GLU A 265 8.58 2.20 39.26
C GLU A 265 8.92 0.92 40.02
N SER A 266 9.48 -0.07 39.31
CA SER A 266 9.90 -1.31 39.95
C SER A 266 11.06 -1.06 40.90
N LEU A 267 11.07 -1.75 42.04
CA LEU A 267 12.22 -1.80 42.91
C LEU A 267 13.35 -2.63 42.30
N SER A 268 13.06 -3.53 41.37
CA SER A 268 14.07 -4.33 40.69
C SER A 268 14.79 -3.52 39.61
N ARG A 269 16.12 -3.68 39.53
CA ARG A 269 16.99 -2.99 38.56
C ARG A 269 17.94 -3.97 37.89
N MET A 270 18.12 -3.77 36.59
CA MET A 270 19.09 -4.50 35.79
C MET A 270 19.88 -3.50 34.94
N GLU A 271 21.15 -3.33 35.29
CA GLU A 271 22.05 -2.41 34.61
C GLU A 271 23.33 -3.17 34.22
N PHE A 272 23.72 -3.14 32.94
CA PHE A 272 24.93 -3.80 32.41
C PHE A 272 25.00 -5.30 32.75
N VAL A 273 23.99 -6.06 32.29
CA VAL A 273 23.84 -7.49 32.53
C VAL A 273 23.81 -8.26 31.21
N ASP A 274 24.66 -9.28 31.11
CA ASP A 274 24.77 -10.19 29.97
C ASP A 274 24.08 -11.52 30.29
N ILE A 275 23.06 -11.87 29.51
CA ILE A 275 22.29 -13.11 29.61
C ILE A 275 22.50 -13.89 28.31
N LEU A 276 23.36 -14.91 28.35
CA LEU A 276 23.73 -15.67 27.15
C LEU A 276 23.21 -17.12 27.23
N TYR A 277 22.73 -17.65 26.10
CA TYR A 277 22.32 -19.06 25.97
C TYR A 277 21.23 -19.50 26.97
N ALA A 278 20.26 -18.64 27.23
CA ALA A 278 19.13 -18.91 28.13
C ALA A 278 17.88 -19.39 27.36
N GLY A 279 16.78 -19.66 28.05
CA GLY A 279 15.47 -19.93 27.45
C GLY A 279 15.07 -21.40 27.32
N TYR A 280 15.63 -22.32 28.12
CA TYR A 280 15.18 -23.72 28.19
C TYR A 280 14.82 -24.11 29.62
N ASP A 281 13.56 -24.46 29.87
CA ASP A 281 13.09 -24.91 31.17
C ASP A 281 13.17 -26.45 31.26
N GLY A 282 14.04 -26.94 32.13
CA GLY A 282 14.25 -28.37 32.34
C GLY A 282 13.05 -29.08 32.99
N SER A 283 12.19 -28.34 33.70
CA SER A 283 11.03 -28.90 34.41
C SER A 283 9.87 -29.19 33.45
N THR A 284 9.54 -28.24 32.58
CA THR A 284 8.50 -28.37 31.56
C THR A 284 9.02 -29.01 30.27
N LYS A 285 10.35 -29.17 30.14
CA LYS A 285 11.05 -29.63 28.92
C LYS A 285 10.70 -28.78 27.69
N ASN A 286 10.48 -27.49 27.91
CA ASN A 286 10.02 -26.55 26.88
C ASN A 286 10.90 -25.29 26.83
N THR A 287 10.85 -24.54 25.73
CA THR A 287 11.61 -23.27 25.64
C THR A 287 10.80 -22.11 26.19
N THR A 288 11.48 -21.25 26.95
CA THR A 288 10.98 -20.01 27.53
C THR A 288 11.81 -18.84 27.03
N ALA A 289 11.39 -17.60 27.30
CA ALA A 289 12.23 -16.43 27.04
C ALA A 289 13.48 -16.42 27.94
N ALA A 290 14.57 -15.82 27.46
CA ALA A 290 15.77 -15.64 28.27
C ALA A 290 15.53 -14.71 29.46
N LEU A 291 14.73 -13.66 29.25
CA LEU A 291 14.21 -12.78 30.29
C LEU A 291 12.68 -12.73 30.20
N TRP A 292 12.00 -13.33 31.19
CA TRP A 292 10.55 -13.33 31.30
C TRP A 292 10.13 -12.39 32.43
N ILE A 293 9.23 -11.45 32.15
CA ILE A 293 8.81 -10.42 33.11
C ILE A 293 7.29 -10.35 33.12
N GLU A 294 6.70 -10.39 34.32
CA GLU A 294 5.27 -10.23 34.53
C GLU A 294 4.99 -9.09 35.52
N GLY A 295 4.03 -8.23 35.17
CA GLY A 295 3.67 -7.06 35.99
C GLY A 295 4.58 -5.84 35.76
N VAL A 296 5.07 -5.19 36.83
CA VAL A 296 5.87 -3.97 36.69
C VAL A 296 7.31 -4.32 36.30
N ALA A 297 7.73 -3.89 35.11
CA ALA A 297 9.05 -4.19 34.57
C ALA A 297 10.17 -3.49 35.35
N PRO A 298 11.33 -4.15 35.56
CA PRO A 298 12.53 -3.51 36.10
C PRO A 298 13.04 -2.42 35.15
N LEU A 299 13.80 -1.49 35.70
CA LEU A 299 14.60 -0.58 34.87
C LEU A 299 15.71 -1.39 34.18
N MET A 300 15.75 -1.32 32.84
CA MET A 300 16.70 -2.06 32.02
C MET A 300 17.59 -1.10 31.24
N ASN A 301 18.90 -1.13 31.54
CA ASN A 301 19.89 -0.30 30.86
C ASN A 301 21.16 -1.12 30.59
N GLY A 302 21.67 -1.14 29.36
CA GLY A 302 22.89 -1.90 29.06
C GLY A 302 22.71 -3.42 29.10
N ILE A 303 21.51 -3.95 28.83
CA ILE A 303 21.26 -5.39 28.85
C ILE A 303 21.71 -6.02 27.54
N ARG A 304 22.40 -7.15 27.61
CA ARG A 304 22.76 -7.94 26.44
C ARG A 304 22.14 -9.33 26.54
N VAL A 305 21.23 -9.65 25.62
CA VAL A 305 20.64 -10.99 25.51
C VAL A 305 21.01 -11.57 24.16
N GLU A 306 21.76 -12.68 24.19
CA GLU A 306 22.15 -13.38 22.97
C GLU A 306 21.85 -14.87 23.00
N ARG A 307 21.45 -15.39 21.84
CA ARG A 307 21.29 -16.83 21.59
C ARG A 307 20.29 -17.50 22.52
N SER A 308 19.20 -16.80 22.85
CA SER A 308 18.06 -17.41 23.54
C SER A 308 17.49 -18.57 22.71
N ALA A 309 17.09 -19.66 23.38
CA ALA A 309 16.39 -20.78 22.78
C ALA A 309 14.96 -20.42 22.30
N ARG A 310 14.45 -19.25 22.70
CA ARG A 310 13.19 -18.65 22.23
C ARG A 310 13.37 -17.12 22.19
N ASP A 311 12.46 -16.37 22.82
CA ASP A 311 12.45 -14.91 22.82
C ASP A 311 13.60 -14.37 23.68
N GLY A 312 14.16 -13.22 23.30
CA GLY A 312 15.17 -12.53 24.10
C GLY A 312 14.55 -11.97 25.39
N LEU A 313 13.59 -11.06 25.22
CA LEU A 313 12.82 -10.45 26.29
C LEU A 313 11.32 -10.65 26.04
N TYR A 314 10.60 -11.17 27.04
CA TYR A 314 9.16 -11.33 27.01
C TYR A 314 8.52 -10.68 28.23
N ILE A 315 7.72 -9.63 28.00
CA ILE A 315 7.01 -8.90 29.04
C ILE A 315 5.51 -9.14 28.88
N TYR A 316 4.88 -9.70 29.91
CA TYR A 316 3.47 -10.05 29.93
C TYR A 316 2.68 -9.15 30.88
N GLU A 317 1.56 -8.62 30.39
CA GLU A 317 0.61 -7.77 31.12
C GLU A 317 1.27 -6.65 31.95
N PRO A 318 2.17 -5.83 31.36
CA PRO A 318 2.77 -4.76 32.12
C PRO A 318 1.72 -3.72 32.56
N SER A 319 1.77 -3.38 33.86
CA SER A 319 0.86 -2.44 34.52
C SER A 319 1.51 -1.09 34.87
N GLY A 320 2.72 -0.86 34.36
CA GLY A 320 3.51 0.36 34.46
C GLY A 320 4.41 0.52 33.22
N PRO A 321 5.15 1.64 33.12
CA PRO A 321 5.96 1.94 31.95
C PRO A 321 7.13 0.95 31.81
N VAL A 322 7.42 0.54 30.58
CA VAL A 322 8.58 -0.29 30.24
C VAL A 322 9.69 0.61 29.70
N LEU A 323 10.88 0.55 30.31
CA LEU A 323 12.03 1.37 29.95
C LEU A 323 13.23 0.47 29.59
N ILE A 324 13.63 0.52 28.32
CA ILE A 324 14.79 -0.23 27.79
C ILE A 324 15.74 0.77 27.13
N ALA A 325 16.98 0.82 27.62
CA ALA A 325 18.02 1.70 27.09
C ALA A 325 19.34 0.97 26.84
N ASN A 326 20.11 1.43 25.84
CA ASN A 326 21.49 0.98 25.58
C ASN A 326 21.67 -0.54 25.49
N SER A 327 20.66 -1.28 25.05
CA SER A 327 20.62 -2.74 25.15
C SER A 327 20.82 -3.42 23.80
N THR A 328 21.18 -4.70 23.80
CA THR A 328 21.36 -5.52 22.60
C THR A 328 20.61 -6.85 22.74
N PHE A 329 19.75 -7.15 21.77
CA PHE A 329 19.01 -8.41 21.68
C PHE A 329 19.32 -9.07 20.33
N SER A 330 20.17 -10.08 20.33
CA SER A 330 20.66 -10.66 19.08
C SER A 330 20.69 -12.18 19.03
N TRP A 331 20.59 -12.74 17.83
CA TRP A 331 20.70 -14.19 17.58
C TRP A 331 19.71 -15.06 18.36
N ASN A 332 18.56 -14.51 18.76
CA ASN A 332 17.55 -15.25 19.51
C ASN A 332 16.70 -16.11 18.56
N ARG A 333 16.33 -17.33 19.00
CA ARG A 333 15.49 -18.25 18.22
C ARG A 333 14.00 -17.89 18.19
N GLY A 334 13.59 -16.90 18.97
CA GLY A 334 12.29 -16.26 18.95
C GLY A 334 12.39 -14.79 18.55
N HIS A 335 11.49 -13.98 19.09
CA HIS A 335 11.50 -12.54 18.92
C HIS A 335 12.62 -11.89 19.73
N GLY A 336 13.06 -10.69 19.34
CA GLY A 336 14.01 -9.91 20.12
C GLY A 336 13.40 -9.40 21.42
N ILE A 337 12.42 -8.51 21.29
CA ILE A 337 11.67 -7.89 22.41
C ILE A 337 10.18 -8.10 22.17
N VAL A 338 9.49 -8.67 23.17
CA VAL A 338 8.04 -8.88 23.14
C VAL A 338 7.40 -8.15 24.32
N VAL A 339 6.39 -7.33 24.02
CA VAL A 339 5.50 -6.74 25.01
C VAL A 339 4.08 -7.13 24.67
N ASP A 340 3.48 -7.98 25.50
CA ASP A 340 2.16 -8.54 25.28
C ASP A 340 1.14 -8.10 26.33
N ASN A 341 -0.09 -7.85 25.88
CA ASN A 341 -1.24 -7.48 26.69
C ASN A 341 -1.00 -6.28 27.64
N THR A 342 -0.25 -5.28 27.19
CA THR A 342 0.00 -4.08 28.01
C THR A 342 -1.30 -3.31 28.31
N THR A 343 -1.46 -2.91 29.58
CA THR A 343 -2.62 -2.12 30.06
C THR A 343 -2.27 -0.64 30.24
N ASP A 344 -1.01 -0.32 30.52
CA ASP A 344 -0.51 1.06 30.60
C ASP A 344 -0.16 1.61 29.22
N GLY A 345 0.30 0.75 28.31
CA GLY A 345 0.64 1.11 26.93
C GLY A 345 2.03 1.72 26.77
N ARG A 346 2.61 2.37 27.79
CA ARG A 346 3.88 3.11 27.65
C ARG A 346 5.11 2.20 27.61
N VAL A 347 5.73 2.09 26.44
CA VAL A 347 6.95 1.33 26.17
C VAL A 347 7.96 2.24 25.50
N PHE A 348 9.12 2.43 26.13
CA PHE A 348 10.21 3.25 25.61
C PHE A 348 11.44 2.41 25.35
N ILE A 349 11.91 2.42 24.10
CA ILE A 349 13.12 1.73 23.66
C ILE A 349 14.08 2.80 23.10
N ASN A 350 15.27 2.92 23.67
CA ASN A 350 16.26 3.92 23.25
C ASN A 350 17.64 3.29 23.07
N MET A 351 18.39 3.72 22.06
CA MET A 351 19.77 3.28 21.81
C MET A 351 19.94 1.75 21.86
N THR A 352 18.97 1.02 21.33
CA THR A 352 18.92 -0.44 21.42
C THR A 352 19.17 -1.07 20.05
N ARG A 353 19.91 -2.18 20.02
CA ARG A 353 20.14 -2.99 18.82
C ARG A 353 19.35 -4.28 18.91
N VAL A 354 18.53 -4.57 17.90
CA VAL A 354 17.73 -5.80 17.82
C VAL A 354 17.97 -6.47 16.48
N GLU A 355 18.83 -7.49 16.47
CA GLU A 355 19.37 -8.01 15.20
C GLU A 355 19.52 -9.52 15.15
N ASN A 356 19.42 -10.10 13.95
CA ASN A 356 19.65 -11.53 13.71
C ASN A 356 18.70 -12.46 14.47
N ASN A 357 17.48 -12.02 14.80
CA ASN A 357 16.50 -12.86 15.51
C ASN A 357 15.64 -13.67 14.52
N TYR A 358 15.21 -14.87 14.94
CA TYR A 358 14.38 -15.77 14.12
C TYR A 358 12.92 -15.31 14.03
N GLY A 359 12.44 -14.56 15.01
CA GLY A 359 11.13 -13.91 15.00
C GLY A 359 11.22 -12.46 14.53
N ASP A 360 10.21 -11.68 14.90
CA ASP A 360 10.24 -10.23 14.75
C ASP A 360 11.28 -9.59 15.68
N GLY A 361 11.80 -8.43 15.29
CA GLY A 361 12.68 -7.65 16.16
C GLY A 361 11.95 -7.18 17.42
N VAL A 362 10.95 -6.32 17.24
CA VAL A 362 10.07 -5.85 18.33
C VAL A 362 8.63 -6.27 18.04
N TRP A 363 8.00 -6.95 18.99
CA TRP A 363 6.60 -7.38 18.93
C TRP A 363 5.81 -6.71 20.05
N TYR A 364 4.74 -5.97 19.69
CA TYR A 364 3.95 -5.19 20.62
C TYR A 364 2.45 -5.44 20.43
N ARG A 365 1.73 -5.76 21.51
CA ARG A 365 0.27 -5.86 21.52
C ARG A 365 -0.34 -5.21 22.76
N GLN A 366 -1.37 -4.41 22.53
CA GLN A 366 -2.15 -3.80 23.61
C GLN A 366 -3.36 -4.65 24.00
N LYS A 367 -3.71 -4.69 25.29
CA LYS A 367 -4.90 -5.42 25.77
C LYS A 367 -6.20 -4.65 25.45
N SER A 368 -7.14 -5.29 24.76
CA SER A 368 -8.46 -4.72 24.41
C SER A 368 -9.60 -5.72 24.66
N GLY A 369 -10.85 -5.28 24.60
CA GLY A 369 -11.97 -6.21 24.47
C GLY A 369 -12.56 -6.81 25.75
N SER A 370 -13.38 -7.85 25.51
CA SER A 370 -13.88 -8.81 26.50
C SER A 370 -12.78 -9.50 27.31
N ASN A 371 -11.51 -9.47 26.88
CA ASN A 371 -10.38 -10.02 27.63
C ASN A 371 -10.00 -9.21 28.89
N LEU A 372 -10.62 -8.03 29.08
CA LEU A 372 -10.60 -7.29 30.35
C LEU A 372 -11.67 -7.79 31.33
N LEU A 373 -12.70 -8.52 30.85
CA LEU A 373 -13.90 -8.89 31.61
C LEU A 373 -14.29 -10.39 31.50
N GLN A 374 -13.57 -11.20 30.72
CA GLN A 374 -13.86 -12.63 30.57
C GLN A 374 -13.29 -13.41 31.75
N GLU A 375 -14.22 -14.11 32.38
CA GLU A 375 -14.08 -15.09 33.45
C GLU A 375 -13.00 -16.14 33.19
N GLU A 376 -11.77 -15.90 33.65
CA GLU A 376 -10.90 -16.96 34.20
C GLU A 376 -11.01 -16.99 35.74
N THR A 377 -12.21 -16.80 36.25
CA THR A 377 -12.55 -16.69 37.67
C THR A 377 -12.54 -18.01 38.45
N ARG A 378 -11.98 -19.11 37.91
CA ARG A 378 -11.84 -20.37 38.66
C ARG A 378 -10.41 -20.86 38.92
N ILE A 379 -9.39 -20.43 38.18
CA ILE A 379 -8.00 -20.87 38.45
C ILE A 379 -7.16 -19.73 39.05
N LYS A 380 -7.43 -18.46 38.70
CA LYS A 380 -6.67 -17.31 39.21
C LYS A 380 -7.03 -16.88 40.64
N ARG A 381 -8.19 -17.31 41.17
CA ARG A 381 -8.59 -17.03 42.56
C ARG A 381 -7.84 -17.88 43.59
N ASP A 382 -7.33 -19.06 43.22
CA ASP A 382 -6.53 -19.91 44.10
C ASP A 382 -5.08 -19.43 44.27
N MET A 383 -4.63 -18.45 43.47
CA MET A 383 -3.30 -17.83 43.56
C MET A 383 -3.31 -16.37 44.00
N GLY A 384 -4.42 -15.77 44.42
CA GLY A 384 -4.41 -14.53 45.24
C GLY A 384 -3.73 -13.24 44.72
N PHE A 385 -3.27 -13.12 43.46
CA PHE A 385 -2.32 -12.04 43.09
C PHE A 385 -2.69 -11.11 41.93
N PHE A 386 -3.93 -11.11 41.43
CA PHE A 386 -4.42 -10.04 40.55
C PHE A 386 -5.63 -9.35 41.16
N ALA A 387 -5.41 -8.23 41.84
CA ALA A 387 -6.49 -7.31 42.17
C ALA A 387 -6.87 -6.56 40.87
N GLU A 388 -8.05 -6.84 40.31
CA GLU A 388 -8.63 -5.96 39.30
C GLU A 388 -8.60 -4.53 39.83
N GLU A 389 -7.96 -3.61 39.09
CA GLU A 389 -7.89 -2.20 39.46
C GLU A 389 -9.32 -1.66 39.50
N LYS A 390 -9.87 -1.45 40.70
CA LYS A 390 -11.24 -0.95 40.86
C LYS A 390 -11.34 0.47 40.29
N PRO A 391 -12.41 0.81 39.54
CA PRO A 391 -12.64 2.18 39.11
C PRO A 391 -12.65 3.13 40.30
N ARG A 392 -11.94 4.25 40.16
CA ARG A 392 -11.78 5.26 41.21
C ARG A 392 -13.08 5.99 41.50
N ALA A 393 -13.83 6.30 40.44
CA ALA A 393 -15.11 6.98 40.50
C ALA A 393 -16.00 6.51 39.35
N ASP A 394 -17.30 6.42 39.65
CA ASP A 394 -18.36 6.35 38.65
C ASP A 394 -18.84 7.77 38.39
N ILE A 395 -18.60 8.30 37.19
CA ILE A 395 -18.91 9.70 36.83
C ILE A 395 -20.42 9.98 36.84
N CYS A 396 -21.25 8.93 36.84
CA CYS A 396 -22.70 9.06 36.99
C CYS A 396 -23.15 9.25 38.45
N ARG A 397 -22.27 9.02 39.41
CA ARG A 397 -22.56 9.14 40.85
C ARG A 397 -21.65 10.15 41.55
N GLN A 398 -20.44 10.33 41.05
CA GLN A 398 -19.39 11.14 41.63
C GLN A 398 -18.88 12.13 40.58
N HIS A 399 -19.19 13.42 40.79
CA HIS A 399 -18.94 14.47 39.79
C HIS A 399 -17.62 15.24 39.98
N SER A 400 -16.79 14.83 40.94
CA SER A 400 -15.47 15.43 41.18
C SER A 400 -14.50 14.40 41.75
N LEU A 401 -13.20 14.66 41.57
CA LEU A 401 -12.13 13.87 42.17
C LEU A 401 -11.50 14.64 43.33
N PRO A 402 -11.21 13.98 44.47
CA PRO A 402 -10.46 14.60 45.56
C PRO A 402 -9.08 15.09 45.12
N ALA A 403 -8.71 16.31 45.53
CA ALA A 403 -7.45 16.97 45.14
C ALA A 403 -6.17 16.26 45.61
N GLN A 404 -6.30 15.30 46.53
CA GLN A 404 -5.20 14.51 47.09
C GLN A 404 -4.81 13.29 46.23
N PHE A 405 -5.43 13.11 45.05
CA PHE A 405 -5.18 11.96 44.21
C PHE A 405 -4.31 12.28 43.01
N PHE A 406 -3.33 11.40 42.78
CA PHE A 406 -2.40 11.47 41.67
C PHE A 406 -2.92 10.72 40.44
N PHE A 407 -2.60 11.21 39.25
CA PHE A 407 -2.89 10.55 37.98
C PHE A 407 -1.98 9.32 37.79
N PRO A 408 -2.42 8.28 37.04
CA PRO A 408 -3.68 8.22 36.28
C PRO A 408 -4.90 7.82 37.12
N HIS A 409 -6.09 8.19 36.62
CA HIS A 409 -7.38 7.82 37.22
C HIS A 409 -8.16 6.89 36.32
N LEU A 410 -8.47 5.69 36.81
CA LEU A 410 -9.42 4.79 36.16
C LEU A 410 -10.85 5.22 36.50
N LEU A 411 -11.62 5.62 35.49
CA LEU A 411 -12.99 6.12 35.64
C LEU A 411 -13.95 5.22 34.86
N VAL A 412 -15.17 5.12 35.38
CA VAL A 412 -16.26 4.41 34.70
C VAL A 412 -17.45 5.35 34.54
N ALA A 413 -18.17 5.21 33.43
CA ALA A 413 -19.46 5.84 33.20
C ALA A 413 -20.49 4.74 32.94
N GLN A 414 -21.48 4.60 33.83
CA GLN A 414 -22.52 3.57 33.72
C GLN A 414 -23.93 4.20 33.66
N LEU A 415 -24.48 4.31 32.45
CA LEU A 415 -25.90 4.64 32.25
C LEU A 415 -26.69 3.34 32.18
N ARG A 416 -27.57 3.11 33.17
CA ARG A 416 -28.40 1.91 33.22
C ARG A 416 -29.70 2.07 32.45
N ASN A 417 -30.20 0.97 31.90
CA ASN A 417 -31.54 0.88 31.35
C ASN A 417 -32.58 1.41 32.36
N GLY A 418 -33.51 2.25 31.90
CA GLY A 418 -34.54 2.88 32.72
C GLY A 418 -34.12 4.17 33.42
N THR A 419 -32.90 4.68 33.18
CA THR A 419 -32.51 6.02 33.67
C THR A 419 -33.33 7.10 32.95
N LEU A 420 -33.95 8.03 33.70
CA LEU A 420 -34.73 9.13 33.15
C LEU A 420 -33.80 10.08 32.37
N TYR A 421 -34.13 10.33 31.11
CA TYR A 421 -33.46 11.29 30.24
C TYR A 421 -34.38 12.48 29.98
N ASP A 422 -33.89 13.69 30.30
CA ASP A 422 -34.59 14.95 30.08
C ASP A 422 -33.66 15.90 29.29
N PRO A 423 -33.95 16.22 28.02
CA PRO A 423 -33.09 17.07 27.19
C PRO A 423 -32.98 18.51 27.71
N LEU A 424 -33.85 18.94 28.64
CA LEU A 424 -33.82 20.28 29.23
C LEU A 424 -32.98 20.35 30.52
N LYS A 425 -32.45 19.22 31.00
CA LYS A 425 -31.63 19.12 32.22
C LYS A 425 -30.19 18.73 31.88
N PRO A 426 -29.20 19.12 32.72
CA PRO A 426 -27.82 18.70 32.51
C PRO A 426 -27.69 17.17 32.54
N PRO A 427 -26.72 16.61 31.79
CA PRO A 427 -26.51 15.16 31.74
C PRO A 427 -26.27 14.62 33.14
N SER A 428 -26.89 13.48 33.48
CA SER A 428 -26.74 12.86 34.81
C SER A 428 -25.34 12.26 35.04
N CYS A 429 -24.58 12.04 33.95
CA CYS A 429 -23.24 11.45 33.99
C CYS A 429 -22.20 12.47 33.56
N TRP A 430 -21.44 12.99 34.52
CA TRP A 430 -20.38 13.96 34.26
C TRP A 430 -19.35 14.02 35.38
N ILE A 431 -18.15 14.48 35.07
CA ILE A 431 -17.11 14.75 36.06
C ILE A 431 -16.28 15.97 35.65
N ALA A 432 -15.94 16.80 36.62
CA ALA A 432 -14.98 17.89 36.45
C ALA A 432 -13.62 17.50 37.07
N ILE A 433 -12.58 17.50 36.24
CA ILE A 433 -11.21 17.18 36.62
C ILE A 433 -10.42 18.50 36.74
N LEU A 434 -9.98 18.80 37.96
CA LEU A 434 -9.24 20.01 38.30
C LEU A 434 -7.76 19.68 38.51
N LEU A 435 -6.87 20.41 37.84
CA LEU A 435 -5.42 20.36 38.06
C LEU A 435 -4.91 21.65 38.71
N PRO A 436 -3.75 21.62 39.41
CA PRO A 436 -3.10 22.81 39.90
C PRO A 436 -2.83 23.81 38.77
N PRO A 437 -3.13 25.11 38.93
CA PRO A 437 -3.04 26.09 37.85
C PRO A 437 -1.60 26.53 37.49
N ARG A 438 -0.58 25.94 38.11
CA ARG A 438 0.83 26.39 38.00
C ARG A 438 1.46 26.04 36.66
N LEU A 439 1.08 24.91 36.09
CA LEU A 439 1.61 24.39 34.84
C LEU A 439 0.47 24.08 33.87
N ALA A 440 0.75 24.21 32.58
CA ALA A 440 -0.13 23.68 31.57
C ALA A 440 0.10 22.17 31.45
N TYR A 441 -0.96 21.38 31.42
CA TYR A 441 -0.95 19.92 31.35
C TYR A 441 -1.53 19.44 30.02
N THR A 442 -1.20 18.22 29.61
CA THR A 442 -1.92 17.47 28.59
C THR A 442 -2.69 16.36 29.31
N TYR A 443 -3.99 16.32 29.11
CA TYR A 443 -4.83 15.18 29.50
C TYR A 443 -4.86 14.16 28.37
N SER A 444 -4.80 12.88 28.71
CA SER A 444 -4.96 11.80 27.74
C SER A 444 -5.99 10.78 28.22
N LEU A 445 -7.02 10.52 27.41
CA LEU A 445 -8.08 9.57 27.70
C LEU A 445 -7.83 8.27 26.95
N GLN A 446 -7.51 7.21 27.70
CA GLN A 446 -7.29 5.87 27.20
C GLN A 446 -8.53 5.01 27.42
N PHE A 447 -9.18 4.55 26.35
CA PHE A 447 -10.38 3.72 26.43
C PHE A 447 -10.02 2.26 26.65
N LEU A 448 -10.53 1.65 27.72
CA LEU A 448 -10.26 0.27 28.08
C LEU A 448 -11.43 -0.65 27.69
N ASN A 449 -12.66 -0.26 28.04
CA ASN A 449 -13.87 -1.00 27.67
C ASN A 449 -15.00 -0.09 27.18
N VAL A 450 -15.73 -0.52 26.15
CA VAL A 450 -16.87 0.21 25.58
C VAL A 450 -18.01 -0.75 25.28
N ARG A 451 -19.14 -0.54 25.94
CA ARG A 451 -20.38 -1.30 25.75
C ARG A 451 -21.55 -0.35 25.58
N ASN A 452 -22.36 -0.58 24.55
CA ASN A 452 -23.59 0.18 24.34
C ASN A 452 -24.67 -0.77 23.81
N LEU A 453 -25.62 -1.15 24.67
CA LEU A 453 -26.70 -2.06 24.29
C LEU A 453 -27.91 -1.32 23.68
N ASN A 454 -27.80 -0.02 23.43
CA ASN A 454 -28.88 0.74 22.81
C ASN A 454 -28.96 0.49 21.30
N PRO A 455 -30.18 0.40 20.74
CA PRO A 455 -30.39 0.35 19.29
C PRO A 455 -29.98 1.67 18.61
N LEU A 456 -29.02 1.58 17.69
CA LEU A 456 -28.44 2.74 16.96
C LEU A 456 -29.44 3.48 16.06
N SER A 457 -30.59 2.89 15.76
CA SER A 457 -31.60 3.48 14.87
C SER A 457 -32.52 4.50 15.54
N ILE A 458 -32.64 4.48 16.87
CA ILE A 458 -33.57 5.33 17.63
C ILE A 458 -32.90 6.11 18.76
N SER A 459 -31.64 5.80 19.06
CA SER A 459 -30.89 6.43 20.15
C SER A 459 -29.39 6.47 19.86
N SER A 460 -28.71 7.45 20.44
CA SER A 460 -27.27 7.61 20.36
C SER A 460 -26.70 7.95 21.73
N ALA A 461 -25.48 7.47 21.99
CA ALA A 461 -24.73 7.81 23.20
C ALA A 461 -23.37 8.36 22.78
N SER A 462 -22.93 9.45 23.40
CA SER A 462 -21.66 10.10 23.11
C SER A 462 -20.95 10.52 24.39
N LEU A 463 -19.65 10.29 24.46
CA LEU A 463 -18.80 10.87 25.49
C LEU A 463 -18.32 12.24 25.02
N VAL A 464 -18.68 13.29 25.73
CA VAL A 464 -18.31 14.67 25.43
C VAL A 464 -17.17 15.09 26.34
N VAL A 465 -16.12 15.66 25.75
CA VAL A 465 -14.94 16.18 26.43
C VAL A 465 -14.82 17.66 26.12
N CYS A 466 -14.75 18.50 27.15
CA CYS A 466 -14.79 19.94 26.97
C CYS A 466 -14.15 20.75 28.11
N ASP A 467 -13.96 22.04 27.86
CA ASP A 467 -13.62 22.98 28.92
C ASP A 467 -14.89 23.25 29.76
N ALA A 468 -14.78 23.13 31.08
CA ALA A 468 -15.92 23.30 31.97
C ALA A 468 -16.47 24.75 31.95
N SER A 469 -17.76 24.90 32.26
CA SER A 469 -18.38 26.19 32.57
C SER A 469 -17.75 26.85 33.80
N GLN A 470 -18.03 28.14 34.04
CA GLN A 470 -17.56 28.82 35.25
C GLN A 470 -18.02 28.12 36.55
N GLU A 471 -19.24 27.55 36.53
CA GLU A 471 -19.82 26.78 37.63
C GLU A 471 -19.35 25.32 37.70
N ARG A 472 -18.56 24.87 36.71
CA ARG A 472 -17.95 23.52 36.62
C ARG A 472 -18.93 22.34 36.59
N ASN A 473 -20.19 22.61 36.26
CA ASN A 473 -21.30 21.67 36.22
C ASN A 473 -21.84 21.41 34.81
N ALA A 474 -21.29 22.09 33.80
CA ALA A 474 -21.73 21.98 32.41
C ALA A 474 -20.55 22.11 31.45
N CYS A 475 -20.79 21.65 30.22
CA CYS A 475 -19.86 21.77 29.12
C CYS A 475 -19.87 23.22 28.58
N GLY A 476 -18.73 23.91 28.68
CA GLY A 476 -18.58 25.29 28.21
C GLY A 476 -18.16 25.37 26.75
N LEU A 477 -16.99 24.80 26.43
CA LEU A 477 -16.46 24.74 25.07
C LEU A 477 -16.13 23.29 24.69
N GLU A 478 -16.96 22.71 23.82
CA GLU A 478 -16.77 21.35 23.31
C GLU A 478 -15.42 21.19 22.60
N ARG A 479 -14.64 20.17 23.01
CA ARG A 479 -13.36 19.81 22.37
C ARG A 479 -13.51 18.55 21.52
N PHE A 480 -14.15 17.52 22.08
CA PHE A 480 -14.42 16.26 21.38
C PHE A 480 -15.81 15.72 21.75
N ARG A 481 -16.50 15.13 20.77
CA ARG A 481 -17.71 14.33 20.94
C ARG A 481 -17.47 12.96 20.34
N ILE A 482 -17.36 11.96 21.22
CA ILE A 482 -16.91 10.62 20.87
C ILE A 482 -18.13 9.69 20.87
N PRO A 483 -18.56 9.17 19.71
CA PRO A 483 -19.70 8.26 19.65
C PRO A 483 -19.36 6.94 20.36
N ILE A 484 -20.28 6.47 21.19
CA ILE A 484 -20.14 5.22 21.95
C ILE A 484 -20.93 4.14 21.21
N LEU A 485 -20.21 3.20 20.60
CA LEU A 485 -20.78 2.11 19.82
C LEU A 485 -20.40 0.77 20.46
N ASN A 486 -21.29 -0.22 20.36
CA ASN A 486 -21.08 -1.49 21.04
C ASN A 486 -19.83 -2.23 20.52
N GLY A 487 -18.88 -2.53 21.39
CA GLY A 487 -17.67 -3.28 21.03
C GLY A 487 -16.74 -2.57 20.06
N ILE A 488 -16.92 -1.25 19.85
CA ILE A 488 -16.07 -0.44 18.98
C ILE A 488 -15.28 0.58 19.84
N TYR A 489 -13.97 0.49 19.79
CA TYR A 489 -13.02 1.21 20.65
C TYR A 489 -12.49 2.48 19.97
N PRO A 490 -12.64 3.67 20.58
CA PRO A 490 -12.05 4.90 20.08
C PRO A 490 -10.53 4.96 20.24
N GLN A 491 -9.88 5.73 19.38
CA GLN A 491 -8.51 6.21 19.55
C GLN A 491 -8.30 6.95 20.88
N THR A 492 -7.10 6.82 21.46
CA THR A 492 -6.71 7.61 22.65
C THR A 492 -6.64 9.10 22.30
N VAL A 493 -7.39 9.93 23.02
CA VAL A 493 -7.44 11.38 22.79
C VAL A 493 -6.47 12.07 23.74
N SER A 494 -5.65 12.99 23.21
CA SER A 494 -4.79 13.86 24.02
C SER A 494 -5.16 15.32 23.79
N LEU A 495 -5.30 16.11 24.84
CA LEU A 495 -5.67 17.52 24.77
C LEU A 495 -4.94 18.36 25.81
N ARG A 496 -4.58 19.60 25.44
CA ARG A 496 -3.97 20.56 26.37
C ARG A 496 -5.01 21.10 27.35
N SER A 497 -4.58 21.35 28.58
CA SER A 497 -5.38 21.99 29.62
C SER A 497 -5.69 23.44 29.23
N GLY A 498 -6.97 23.80 29.27
CA GLY A 498 -7.42 25.18 29.15
C GLY A 498 -7.30 25.98 30.45
N VAL A 499 -7.87 27.19 30.46
CA VAL A 499 -8.03 28.01 31.66
C VAL A 499 -9.04 27.39 32.62
N ASN A 500 -10.05 26.71 32.07
CA ASN A 500 -11.08 26.02 32.83
C ASN A 500 -10.72 24.53 33.04
N PRO A 501 -11.29 23.89 34.08
CA PRO A 501 -11.12 22.46 34.33
C PRO A 501 -11.60 21.59 33.15
N LEU A 502 -11.08 20.37 33.06
CA LEU A 502 -11.56 19.41 32.07
C LEU A 502 -12.92 18.85 32.52
N PHE A 503 -13.93 18.97 31.68
CA PHE A 503 -15.25 18.39 31.88
C PHE A 503 -15.45 17.21 30.94
N ILE A 504 -15.89 16.08 31.49
CA ILE A 504 -16.22 14.87 30.73
C ILE A 504 -17.64 14.48 31.08
N SER A 505 -18.52 14.34 30.08
CA SER A 505 -19.89 13.86 30.27
C SER A 505 -20.23 12.71 29.34
N LEU A 506 -21.09 11.81 29.80
CA LEU A 506 -21.72 10.78 28.96
C LEU A 506 -23.15 11.23 28.65
N GLU A 507 -23.37 11.63 27.41
CA GLU A 507 -24.65 12.13 26.91
C GLU A 507 -25.39 11.02 26.17
N TYR A 508 -26.71 10.95 26.39
CA TYR A 508 -27.62 10.07 25.68
C TYR A 508 -28.61 10.95 24.92
N HIS A 509 -28.98 10.58 23.69
CA HIS A 509 -29.96 11.28 22.89
C HIS A 509 -30.91 10.28 22.23
N GLN A 510 -32.20 10.59 22.21
CA GLN A 510 -33.25 9.79 21.59
C GLN A 510 -34.00 10.67 20.58
N GLU A 511 -34.35 10.13 19.41
CA GLU A 511 -35.07 10.89 18.39
C GLU A 511 -36.48 11.29 18.88
N GLY A 512 -36.72 12.59 19.04
CA GLY A 512 -38.01 13.17 19.44
C GLY A 512 -37.88 14.23 20.55
N PRO A 513 -38.82 15.20 20.66
CA PRO A 513 -38.74 16.31 21.62
C PRO A 513 -39.21 15.98 23.06
N SER A 514 -39.47 14.71 23.37
CA SER A 514 -40.04 14.27 24.65
C SER A 514 -39.02 13.60 25.56
N ALA A 515 -39.07 13.92 26.87
CA ALA A 515 -38.33 13.20 27.90
C ALA A 515 -38.65 11.69 27.86
N GLY A 516 -37.64 10.85 28.06
CA GLY A 516 -37.72 9.41 27.86
C GLY A 516 -36.86 8.62 28.83
N TYR A 517 -36.60 7.36 28.51
CA TYR A 517 -35.76 6.46 29.31
C TYR A 517 -34.65 5.87 28.45
N VAL A 518 -33.46 5.69 29.03
CA VAL A 518 -32.37 4.95 28.40
C VAL A 518 -32.82 3.51 28.14
N ILE A 519 -32.69 3.03 26.90
CA ILE A 519 -33.29 1.76 26.42
C ILE A 519 -32.42 0.54 26.78
N GLY A 520 -31.11 0.72 26.82
CA GLY A 520 -30.12 -0.33 27.08
C GLY A 520 -28.89 0.22 27.81
N ASP A 521 -28.18 -0.66 28.51
CA ASP A 521 -27.03 -0.28 29.33
C ASP A 521 -25.89 0.28 28.46
N VAL A 522 -25.34 1.42 28.90
CA VAL A 522 -24.10 2.01 28.36
C VAL A 522 -23.05 2.00 29.43
N GLU A 523 -21.91 1.38 29.13
CA GLU A 523 -20.76 1.32 30.02
C GLU A 523 -19.50 1.72 29.26
N VAL A 524 -18.80 2.74 29.77
CA VAL A 524 -17.51 3.18 29.24
C VAL A 524 -16.50 3.18 30.38
N LEU A 525 -15.45 2.38 30.23
CA LEU A 525 -14.31 2.32 31.14
C LEU A 525 -13.10 2.97 30.48
N PHE A 526 -12.55 4.00 31.10
CA PHE A 526 -11.42 4.75 30.54
C PHE A 526 -10.46 5.22 31.63
N LYS A 527 -9.18 5.35 31.28
CA LYS A 527 -8.13 5.85 32.17
C LYS A 527 -7.73 7.25 31.71
N VAL A 528 -7.76 8.21 32.63
CA VAL A 528 -7.31 9.59 32.38
C VAL A 528 -5.89 9.72 32.90
N HIS A 529 -4.97 10.10 32.02
CA HIS A 529 -3.59 10.43 32.31
C HIS A 529 -3.41 11.95 32.27
N ALA A 530 -2.48 12.47 33.07
CA ALA A 530 -2.06 13.87 33.02
C ALA A 530 -0.53 13.95 32.91
N SER A 531 -0.02 14.87 32.09
CA SER A 531 1.41 15.12 31.97
C SER A 531 1.70 16.59 31.72
N VAL A 532 2.78 17.14 32.29
CA VAL A 532 3.13 18.55 32.12
C VAL A 532 3.55 18.85 30.68
N THR A 533 2.89 19.85 30.06
CA THR A 533 3.24 20.38 28.73
C THR A 533 4.55 21.15 28.79
N GLY A 534 5.47 20.84 27.88
CA GLY A 534 6.79 21.48 27.85
C GLY A 534 6.69 22.95 27.45
N LYS A 535 6.92 23.86 28.39
CA LYS A 535 7.64 25.11 28.11
C LYS A 535 9.09 24.90 28.48
N SER A 536 9.99 25.21 27.56
CA SER A 536 11.44 25.36 27.71
C SER A 536 11.90 26.35 28.82
N VAL A 537 10.99 26.82 29.68
CA VAL A 537 11.24 27.83 30.72
C VAL A 537 11.85 27.22 31.99
N TYR A 538 11.63 25.93 32.27
CA TYR A 538 12.16 25.30 33.48
C TYR A 538 13.65 24.90 33.39
N ARG A 539 14.23 24.86 32.18
CA ARG A 539 15.67 24.61 32.02
C ARG A 539 16.55 25.81 32.40
N HIS A 540 16.00 27.04 32.49
CA HIS A 540 16.78 28.19 32.95
C HIS A 540 16.80 28.33 34.47
N ILE A 541 15.69 28.04 35.15
CA ILE A 541 15.59 28.27 36.61
C ILE A 541 16.29 27.16 37.42
N MET A 542 16.36 25.93 36.90
CA MET A 542 17.14 24.84 37.54
C MET A 542 18.62 24.83 37.16
N ALA A 543 19.00 25.41 36.01
CA ALA A 543 20.42 25.48 35.62
C ALA A 543 21.21 26.47 36.47
N GLU A 544 20.59 27.54 36.97
CA GLU A 544 21.26 28.47 37.89
C GLU A 544 21.36 27.94 39.34
N LEU A 545 20.43 27.10 39.79
CA LEU A 545 20.52 26.49 41.13
C LEU A 545 21.46 25.29 41.20
N VAL A 546 21.62 24.53 40.11
CA VAL A 546 22.50 23.34 40.06
C VAL A 546 23.97 23.71 39.80
N LEU A 547 24.27 24.92 39.28
CA LEU A 547 25.65 25.38 39.13
C LEU A 547 26.33 25.77 40.46
N PHE A 548 25.58 25.94 41.56
CA PHE A 548 26.14 26.39 42.84
C PHE A 548 26.47 25.23 43.82
N LEU A 549 26.04 24.00 43.52
CA LEU A 549 26.29 22.85 44.39
C LEU A 549 26.72 21.64 43.54
N THR A 550 27.97 21.21 43.75
CA THR A 550 28.60 19.92 43.43
C THR A 550 29.45 19.82 42.15
N LEU A 551 30.75 19.99 42.36
CA LEU A 551 31.85 19.39 41.61
C LEU A 551 31.97 17.90 42.00
N LEU A 552 32.19 17.04 40.98
CA LEU A 552 32.51 15.59 40.97
C LEU A 552 31.35 14.60 40.71
N ARG A 553 31.45 13.99 39.52
CA ARG A 553 30.87 12.71 39.05
C ARG A 553 29.35 12.59 38.99
N HIS A 554 28.78 12.78 37.79
CA HIS A 554 28.02 11.77 37.04
C HIS A 554 27.56 12.40 35.70
N ILE A 555 27.85 11.71 34.60
CA ILE A 555 27.41 12.10 33.25
C ILE A 555 25.88 11.93 33.21
N SER A 556 25.15 13.05 33.16
CA SER A 556 23.71 13.05 32.97
C SER A 556 23.37 13.10 31.49
N PHE A 557 22.46 12.21 31.09
CA PHE A 557 21.87 12.11 29.76
C PHE A 557 21.24 13.44 29.33
N GLN A 558 21.88 14.17 28.42
CA GLN A 558 21.31 15.33 27.72
C GLN A 558 21.29 15.07 26.21
N GLY A 559 20.30 14.31 25.76
CA GLY A 559 19.91 14.25 24.36
C GLY A 559 19.03 15.44 23.99
N LYS A 560 19.47 16.23 23.01
CA LYS A 560 18.67 17.24 22.29
C LYS A 560 17.44 16.56 21.67
N LEU A 561 16.25 16.97 22.10
CA LEU A 561 14.99 16.62 21.45
C LEU A 561 14.16 17.91 21.35
N ASP A 562 14.56 18.78 20.42
CA ASP A 562 13.77 19.95 20.03
C ASP A 562 12.97 19.61 18.76
N SER A 563 11.72 20.08 18.73
CA SER A 563 10.69 19.98 17.68
C SER A 563 9.71 18.79 17.73
N LEU A 564 8.81 18.80 18.71
CA LEU A 564 7.46 18.25 18.52
C LEU A 564 6.42 19.23 19.08
N PRO A 565 5.44 19.70 18.28
CA PRO A 565 4.26 20.33 18.83
C PRO A 565 3.42 19.23 19.50
N GLU A 566 3.20 19.38 20.81
CA GLU A 566 2.36 18.51 21.67
C GLU A 566 3.00 17.21 22.16
N LYS A 567 3.23 17.13 23.49
CA LYS A 567 3.41 15.84 24.17
C LYS A 567 2.06 15.10 24.11
N ALA A 568 1.89 14.21 23.15
CA ALA A 568 0.84 13.20 23.21
C ALA A 568 1.28 12.02 24.09
N PHE A 569 0.31 11.25 24.56
CA PHE A 569 0.56 10.00 25.26
C PHE A 569 1.03 8.94 24.26
N TYR A 570 2.26 8.46 24.44
CA TYR A 570 2.88 7.45 23.59
C TYR A 570 2.59 6.06 24.14
N GLY A 571 2.10 5.17 23.28
CA GLY A 571 2.09 3.74 23.54
C GLY A 571 3.52 3.22 23.35
N LEU A 572 3.89 2.97 22.10
CA LEU A 572 5.24 2.53 21.73
C LEU A 572 6.10 3.71 21.25
N ASN A 573 7.26 3.93 21.86
CA ASN A 573 8.22 4.95 21.43
C ASN A 573 9.63 4.36 21.30
N ILE A 574 10.14 4.32 20.06
CA ILE A 574 11.47 3.79 19.74
C ILE A 574 12.35 4.92 19.20
N THR A 575 13.51 5.12 19.82
CA THR A 575 14.44 6.20 19.47
C THR A 575 15.88 5.72 19.32
N ASN A 576 16.63 6.31 18.39
CA ASN A 576 18.07 6.06 18.20
C ASN A 576 18.47 4.57 18.10
N SER A 577 17.61 3.73 17.53
CA SER A 577 17.75 2.26 17.61
C SER A 577 17.90 1.63 16.23
N ILE A 578 18.51 0.43 16.19
CA ILE A 578 18.75 -0.33 14.95
C ILE A 578 18.05 -1.67 15.08
N ILE A 579 17.16 -1.98 14.13
CA ILE A 579 16.44 -3.25 14.07
C ILE A 579 16.67 -3.88 12.71
N SER A 580 17.50 -4.92 12.66
CA SER A 580 18.04 -5.39 11.38
C SER A 580 18.24 -6.89 11.27
N ASN A 581 18.16 -7.41 10.03
CA ASN A 581 18.41 -8.82 9.72
C ASN A 581 17.59 -9.82 10.57
N ASN A 582 16.37 -9.45 10.97
CA ASN A 582 15.45 -10.38 11.61
C ASN A 582 14.72 -11.19 10.55
N ILE A 583 14.47 -12.48 10.78
CA ILE A 583 13.69 -13.30 9.84
C ILE A 583 12.24 -12.79 9.80
N GLY A 584 11.67 -12.39 10.94
CA GLY A 584 10.35 -11.76 10.99
C GLY A 584 10.35 -10.31 10.47
N ASN A 585 9.31 -9.58 10.85
CA ASN A 585 9.21 -8.14 10.66
C ASN A 585 10.26 -7.42 11.53
N GLY A 586 10.59 -6.18 11.17
CA GLY A 586 11.42 -5.36 12.07
C GLY A 586 10.65 -5.03 13.34
N ILE A 587 9.57 -4.26 13.20
CA ILE A 587 8.64 -3.93 14.27
C ILE A 587 7.25 -4.41 13.87
N PHE A 588 6.61 -5.21 14.71
CA PHE A 588 5.23 -5.63 14.59
C PHE A 588 4.41 -5.07 15.76
N SER A 589 3.35 -4.33 15.44
CA SER A 589 2.43 -3.77 16.42
C SER A 589 0.98 -4.15 16.09
N ARG A 590 0.22 -4.54 17.12
CA ARG A 590 -1.19 -4.92 16.97
C ARG A 590 -2.12 -4.27 17.99
N ASP A 591 -3.36 -3.99 17.56
CA ASP A 591 -4.48 -3.51 18.39
C ASP A 591 -4.16 -2.19 19.10
N ILE A 592 -3.37 -1.33 18.44
CA ILE A 592 -2.79 -0.14 19.05
C ILE A 592 -3.79 1.03 19.07
N ARG A 593 -3.88 1.75 20.19
CA ARG A 593 -4.79 2.91 20.35
C ARG A 593 -4.07 4.22 20.67
N GLU A 594 -2.88 4.13 21.26
CA GLU A 594 -2.03 5.28 21.59
C GLU A 594 -0.96 5.56 20.54
N ARG A 595 -0.47 6.79 20.51
CA ARG A 595 0.53 7.23 19.54
C ARG A 595 1.76 6.30 19.54
N THR A 596 2.11 5.79 18.36
CA THR A 596 3.36 5.02 18.17
C THR A 596 4.37 5.91 17.46
N ALA A 597 5.56 6.07 18.03
CA ALA A 597 6.58 6.99 17.53
C ALA A 597 7.92 6.29 17.25
N LEU A 598 8.46 6.52 16.05
CA LEU A 598 9.82 6.14 15.67
C LEU A 598 10.62 7.42 15.39
N SER A 599 11.74 7.63 16.07
CA SER A 599 12.62 8.79 15.86
C SER A 599 14.08 8.37 15.74
N ASN A 600 14.73 8.64 14.61
CA ASN A 600 16.11 8.21 14.35
C ASN A 600 16.27 6.68 14.49
N VAL A 601 15.43 5.92 13.80
CA VAL A 601 15.45 4.45 13.81
C VAL A 601 15.92 3.92 12.46
N THR A 602 16.69 2.84 12.45
CA THR A 602 17.06 2.14 11.21
C THR A 602 16.41 0.76 11.18
N LEU A 603 15.60 0.51 10.14
CA LEU A 603 14.94 -0.77 9.87
C LEU A 603 15.44 -1.33 8.54
N ASN A 604 16.30 -2.35 8.57
CA ASN A 604 16.87 -2.90 7.34
C ASN A 604 17.07 -4.40 7.33
N LEU A 605 17.04 -5.01 6.14
CA LEU A 605 17.29 -6.44 5.93
C LEU A 605 16.33 -7.38 6.68
N ASN A 606 15.19 -6.89 7.17
CA ASN A 606 14.19 -7.74 7.81
C ASN A 606 13.42 -8.51 6.74
N GLN A 607 13.17 -9.80 7.00
CA GLN A 607 12.65 -10.75 6.01
C GLN A 607 11.15 -11.06 6.17
N GLY A 608 10.46 -10.30 7.04
CA GLY A 608 9.02 -10.35 7.26
C GLY A 608 8.21 -9.66 6.15
N ILE A 609 6.92 -9.44 6.45
CA ILE A 609 5.97 -8.75 5.55
C ILE A 609 6.31 -7.26 5.44
N ALA A 610 6.81 -6.64 6.52
CA ALA A 610 7.31 -5.29 6.46
C ALA A 610 8.45 -5.00 7.43
N GLY A 611 9.18 -3.91 7.17
CA GLY A 611 10.11 -3.33 8.14
C GLY A 611 9.37 -2.85 9.39
N PHE A 612 8.31 -2.06 9.21
CA PHE A 612 7.37 -1.67 10.26
C PHE A 612 5.95 -2.05 9.85
N LEU A 613 5.37 -3.01 10.56
CA LEU A 613 4.02 -3.54 10.33
C LEU A 613 3.10 -3.16 11.49
N VAL A 614 2.01 -2.48 11.18
CA VAL A 614 0.93 -2.16 12.12
C VAL A 614 -0.35 -2.84 11.65
N LYS A 615 -0.89 -3.74 12.49
CA LYS A 615 -2.09 -4.51 12.19
C LYS A 615 -3.19 -4.24 13.22
N ASP A 616 -4.33 -3.77 12.75
CA ASP A 616 -5.51 -3.40 13.53
C ASP A 616 -5.21 -2.29 14.58
N GLY A 617 -6.21 -1.48 14.90
CA GLY A 617 -6.08 -0.36 15.84
C GLY A 617 -6.66 0.96 15.33
N ALA A 618 -6.38 2.03 16.08
CA ALA A 618 -6.79 3.41 15.78
C ALA A 618 -5.77 4.47 16.24
N ALA A 619 -4.55 4.07 16.62
CA ALA A 619 -3.48 4.96 17.05
C ALA A 619 -2.97 5.91 15.96
N ASP A 620 -2.37 7.02 16.41
CA ASP A 620 -1.62 7.96 15.58
C ASP A 620 -0.18 7.44 15.37
N ILE A 621 0.27 7.27 14.12
CA ILE A 621 1.63 6.82 13.80
C ILE A 621 2.53 8.02 13.49
N TRP A 622 3.61 8.17 14.24
CA TRP A 622 4.62 9.21 14.05
C TRP A 622 5.96 8.62 13.64
N VAL A 623 6.44 8.91 12.43
CA VAL A 623 7.77 8.45 11.98
C VAL A 623 8.61 9.66 11.60
N ASN A 624 9.77 9.80 12.24
CA ASN A 624 10.70 10.92 12.06
C ASN A 624 12.17 10.47 11.97
N ASP A 625 12.95 11.09 11.09
CA ASP A 625 14.38 10.83 10.87
C ASP A 625 14.72 9.33 10.75
N THR A 626 13.81 8.53 10.20
CA THR A 626 13.94 7.07 10.19
C THR A 626 14.44 6.59 8.81
N ARG A 627 15.14 5.47 8.78
CA ARG A 627 15.65 4.85 7.54
C ARG A 627 15.12 3.44 7.42
N ILE A 628 14.29 3.20 6.42
CA ILE A 628 13.67 1.89 6.17
C ILE A 628 14.09 1.43 4.78
N ARG A 629 14.99 0.45 4.70
CA ARG A 629 15.60 0.03 3.42
C ARG A 629 15.90 -1.46 3.38
N GLU A 630 15.90 -2.04 2.18
CA GLU A 630 16.33 -3.44 1.95
C GLU A 630 15.55 -4.48 2.77
N ASN A 631 14.32 -4.18 3.20
CA ASN A 631 13.43 -5.19 3.76
C ASN A 631 12.82 -6.02 2.61
N TRP A 632 12.44 -7.28 2.89
CA TRP A 632 11.95 -8.17 1.83
C TRP A 632 10.55 -7.82 1.34
N GLY A 633 9.64 -7.51 2.28
CA GLY A 633 8.33 -6.96 1.99
C GLY A 633 8.33 -5.43 1.99
N ASP A 634 7.23 -4.82 2.41
CA ASP A 634 7.11 -3.37 2.42
C ASP A 634 8.09 -2.73 3.41
N GLY A 635 8.52 -1.49 3.16
CA GLY A 635 9.17 -0.72 4.19
C GLY A 635 8.23 -0.47 5.36
N LEU A 636 7.06 0.09 5.04
CA LEU A 636 5.99 0.41 5.98
C LEU A 636 4.68 -0.22 5.51
N ASN A 637 4.00 -0.96 6.38
CA ASN A 637 2.66 -1.49 6.10
C ASN A 637 1.74 -1.23 7.29
N ILE A 638 0.70 -0.42 7.08
CA ILE A 638 -0.22 0.01 8.13
C ILE A 638 -1.66 -0.27 7.70
N SER A 639 -2.39 -1.04 8.50
CA SER A 639 -3.72 -1.57 8.14
C SER A 639 -4.92 -0.67 8.49
N TYR A 640 -4.70 0.51 9.06
CA TYR A 640 -5.71 1.57 9.16
C TYR A 640 -5.01 2.92 9.06
N ALA A 641 -5.63 3.91 8.42
CA ALA A 641 -4.96 5.20 8.24
C ALA A 641 -5.16 6.11 9.47
N GLY A 642 -4.15 6.91 9.80
CA GLY A 642 -4.09 7.75 10.99
C GLY A 642 -2.64 7.89 11.43
N GLY A 643 -2.00 9.02 11.11
CA GLY A 643 -0.57 9.18 11.35
C GLY A 643 0.09 10.32 10.58
N ALA A 644 1.11 10.93 11.16
CA ALA A 644 2.00 11.87 10.46
C ALA A 644 3.41 11.29 10.27
N ILE A 645 3.90 11.34 9.03
CA ILE A 645 5.19 10.81 8.60
C ILE A 645 6.04 11.94 8.04
N THR A 646 7.22 12.16 8.62
CA THR A 646 8.09 13.31 8.31
C THR A 646 9.56 12.90 8.27
N GLY A 647 10.38 13.49 7.38
CA GLY A 647 11.84 13.34 7.39
C GLY A 647 12.34 11.89 7.28
N LEU A 648 11.94 11.17 6.24
CA LEU A 648 12.07 9.71 6.19
C LEU A 648 12.66 9.24 4.85
N THR A 649 13.57 8.27 4.87
CA THR A 649 13.97 7.53 3.67
C THR A 649 13.35 6.14 3.72
N ILE A 650 12.41 5.84 2.80
CA ILE A 650 11.72 4.54 2.73
C ILE A 650 11.96 3.87 1.39
N VAL A 651 12.15 2.56 1.45
CA VAL A 651 11.90 1.63 0.36
C VAL A 651 10.49 1.05 0.56
N GLY A 652 9.46 1.81 0.14
CA GLY A 652 8.10 1.31 -0.10
C GLY A 652 7.17 1.48 1.09
N ALA A 653 5.96 2.00 0.87
CA ALA A 653 4.97 2.16 1.92
C ALA A 653 3.55 1.83 1.43
N ALA A 654 2.83 1.02 2.19
CA ALA A 654 1.48 0.59 1.92
C ALA A 654 0.56 0.91 3.11
N PHE A 655 -0.56 1.56 2.82
CA PHE A 655 -1.60 1.90 3.79
C PHE A 655 -2.90 1.27 3.34
N HIS A 656 -3.51 0.47 4.20
CA HIS A 656 -4.77 -0.22 3.89
C HIS A 656 -5.81 0.11 4.95
N PHE A 657 -7.09 -0.14 4.63
CA PHE A 657 -8.17 -0.09 5.59
C PHE A 657 -8.64 -1.50 5.90
N ASN A 658 -8.70 -1.88 7.17
CA ASN A 658 -9.36 -3.09 7.62
C ASN A 658 -10.75 -2.74 8.19
N ASP A 659 -11.81 -3.06 7.45
CA ASP A 659 -13.21 -2.85 7.82
C ASP A 659 -13.71 -3.81 8.92
N SER A 660 -12.99 -4.91 9.18
CA SER A 660 -13.32 -5.91 10.19
C SER A 660 -12.81 -5.59 11.61
N SER A 661 -12.12 -4.47 11.76
CA SER A 661 -11.47 -4.05 13.01
C SER A 661 -12.48 -3.42 14.00
N PRO A 662 -12.49 -3.80 15.30
CA PRO A 662 -13.33 -3.18 16.32
C PRO A 662 -12.80 -1.82 16.80
N PHE A 663 -11.93 -1.16 16.04
CA PHE A 663 -11.30 0.11 16.41
C PHE A 663 -11.72 1.22 15.45
N PHE A 664 -11.86 2.46 15.94
CA PHE A 664 -12.13 3.61 15.07
C PHE A 664 -11.30 4.84 15.44
N ALA A 665 -10.78 5.51 14.41
CA ALA A 665 -10.04 6.75 14.54
C ALA A 665 -11.00 7.93 14.72
N LEU A 666 -10.61 8.88 15.59
CA LEU A 666 -11.36 10.13 15.80
C LEU A 666 -10.94 11.22 14.80
N HIS A 667 -9.73 11.09 14.25
CA HIS A 667 -9.20 11.91 13.17
C HIS A 667 -8.49 10.99 12.17
N GLN A 668 -8.63 11.26 10.88
CA GLN A 668 -8.10 10.39 9.82
C GLN A 668 -7.23 11.21 8.87
N GLU A 669 -5.92 11.24 9.13
CA GLU A 669 -4.98 11.95 8.27
C GLU A 669 -3.79 11.05 7.96
N ILE A 670 -3.43 10.93 6.68
CA ILE A 670 -2.18 10.35 6.20
C ILE A 670 -1.33 11.51 5.71
N VAL A 671 -0.25 11.82 6.43
CA VAL A 671 0.58 12.98 6.11
C VAL A 671 1.99 12.54 5.79
N PHE A 672 2.43 12.74 4.55
CA PHE A 672 3.84 12.71 4.15
C PHE A 672 4.31 14.14 3.95
N LYS A 673 5.25 14.59 4.78
CA LYS A 673 5.91 15.89 4.60
C LYS A 673 7.40 15.73 4.44
N GLY A 674 7.94 16.32 3.37
CA GLY A 674 9.37 16.53 3.21
C GLY A 674 9.73 18.00 3.37
N ARG A 675 10.87 18.37 2.78
CA ARG A 675 11.40 19.73 2.85
C ARG A 675 11.06 20.50 1.57
N PRO A 676 10.59 21.75 1.66
CA PRO A 676 10.64 22.66 0.53
C PRO A 676 12.09 22.84 0.06
N SER A 677 12.31 22.96 -1.25
CA SER A 677 13.66 22.97 -1.86
C SER A 677 14.58 24.09 -1.35
N ASN A 678 14.03 25.12 -0.72
CA ASN A 678 14.75 26.26 -0.15
C ASN A 678 15.02 26.15 1.35
N ASN A 679 14.58 25.08 2.03
CA ASN A 679 14.67 24.97 3.49
C ASN A 679 15.61 23.84 3.91
N ILE A 680 16.84 24.20 4.29
CA ILE A 680 17.88 23.28 4.74
C ILE A 680 17.67 22.74 6.18
N PHE A 681 16.74 23.32 6.94
CA PHE A 681 16.50 22.93 8.34
C PHE A 681 15.61 21.68 8.47
N TYR A 682 14.91 21.27 7.41
CA TYR A 682 14.08 20.06 7.39
C TYR A 682 14.77 18.95 6.61
N LEU A 683 14.69 17.72 7.14
CA LEU A 683 15.17 16.53 6.46
C LEU A 683 14.29 16.20 5.23
N PRO A 684 14.88 15.77 4.11
CA PRO A 684 14.10 15.32 2.97
C PRO A 684 13.33 14.03 3.29
N THR A 685 12.16 13.87 2.69
CA THR A 685 11.42 12.60 2.66
C THR A 685 11.58 12.00 1.27
N ILE A 686 12.18 10.81 1.19
CA ILE A 686 12.58 10.14 -0.05
C ILE A 686 11.97 8.74 -0.09
N VAL A 687 11.26 8.43 -1.17
CA VAL A 687 10.72 7.10 -1.48
C VAL A 687 11.35 6.63 -2.78
N ALA A 688 12.33 5.74 -2.69
CA ALA A 688 13.20 5.44 -3.82
C ALA A 688 13.55 3.95 -3.96
N GLU A 689 13.94 3.58 -5.18
CA GLU A 689 14.49 2.26 -5.54
C GLU A 689 13.58 1.08 -5.20
N ASN A 690 12.27 1.32 -5.14
CA ASN A 690 11.31 0.28 -4.88
C ASN A 690 11.12 -0.64 -6.08
N LYS A 691 11.10 -1.95 -5.82
CA LYS A 691 10.81 -2.95 -6.84
C LYS A 691 9.33 -3.01 -7.20
N TRP A 692 8.44 -2.59 -6.29
CA TRP A 692 6.99 -2.66 -6.43
C TRP A 692 6.31 -1.34 -6.00
N GLY A 693 6.48 -0.28 -6.80
CA GLY A 693 5.83 1.02 -6.55
C GLY A 693 6.34 1.76 -5.30
N GLY A 694 5.88 3.00 -5.08
CA GLY A 694 6.37 3.82 -3.96
C GLY A 694 5.42 3.85 -2.76
N VAL A 695 4.34 4.64 -2.88
CA VAL A 695 3.31 4.79 -1.85
C VAL A 695 1.97 4.30 -2.39
N LEU A 696 1.34 3.37 -1.68
CA LEU A 696 -0.02 2.89 -1.95
C LEU A 696 -0.95 3.30 -0.81
N VAL A 697 -2.02 4.01 -1.15
CA VAL A 697 -3.11 4.36 -0.22
C VAL A 697 -4.36 3.60 -0.66
N GLY A 698 -4.79 2.66 0.18
CA GLY A 698 -5.96 1.83 -0.04
C GLY A 698 -7.27 2.59 0.01
N ASN A 699 -8.37 1.87 -0.27
CA ASN A 699 -9.71 2.43 -0.25
C ASN A 699 -10.19 2.63 1.21
N PHE A 700 -10.25 3.88 1.66
CA PHE A 700 -10.75 4.25 3.00
C PHE A 700 -12.18 4.76 2.93
N CYS A 701 -13.14 3.96 3.41
CA CYS A 701 -14.55 4.34 3.48
C CYS A 701 -14.98 4.70 4.90
N LEU A 702 -15.17 6.00 5.18
CA LEU A 702 -15.70 6.49 6.46
C LEU A 702 -17.14 6.98 6.30
N PRO A 703 -18.12 6.47 7.06
CA PRO A 703 -19.50 6.97 6.99
C PRO A 703 -19.64 8.43 7.44
N VAL A 704 -20.53 9.21 6.81
CA VAL A 704 -20.74 10.65 7.11
C VAL A 704 -21.11 10.90 8.58
N TYR A 705 -21.91 10.02 9.20
CA TYR A 705 -22.33 10.17 10.60
C TYR A 705 -21.17 10.16 11.61
N ARG A 706 -19.96 9.74 11.20
CA ARG A 706 -18.75 9.81 12.04
C ARG A 706 -18.23 11.24 12.21
N ASN A 707 -18.65 12.19 11.37
CA ASN A 707 -18.20 13.58 11.39
C ASN A 707 -16.66 13.74 11.33
N VAL A 708 -15.98 12.87 10.58
CA VAL A 708 -14.54 12.91 10.34
C VAL A 708 -14.29 13.28 8.88
N GLU A 709 -13.40 14.23 8.63
CA GLU A 709 -12.92 14.57 7.28
C GLU A 709 -11.59 13.83 7.02
N PRO A 710 -11.59 12.74 6.21
CA PRO A 710 -10.37 12.03 5.89
C PRO A 710 -9.46 12.85 4.99
N LYS A 711 -8.15 12.86 5.28
CA LYS A 711 -7.14 13.59 4.50
C LYS A 711 -5.95 12.74 4.11
N VAL A 712 -5.47 12.93 2.89
CA VAL A 712 -4.23 12.36 2.36
C VAL A 712 -3.38 13.52 1.85
N LEU A 713 -2.32 13.86 2.58
CA LEU A 713 -1.43 14.98 2.29
C LEU A 713 -0.04 14.44 1.93
N ILE A 714 0.38 14.58 0.68
CA ILE A 714 1.71 14.17 0.22
C ILE A 714 2.42 15.41 -0.31
N ASN A 715 3.24 16.03 0.52
CA ASN A 715 3.80 17.35 0.24
C ASN A 715 5.32 17.38 0.35
N TRP A 716 5.99 17.91 -0.67
CA TRP A 716 7.44 18.07 -0.73
C TRP A 716 8.25 16.77 -0.61
N VAL A 717 7.74 15.67 -1.17
CA VAL A 717 8.35 14.33 -1.16
C VAL A 717 9.08 14.04 -2.48
N GLU A 718 10.18 13.31 -2.41
CA GLU A 718 10.93 12.85 -3.58
C GLU A 718 10.67 11.36 -3.86
N PHE A 719 10.11 11.03 -5.03
CA PHE A 719 9.83 9.68 -5.51
C PHE A 719 10.78 9.31 -6.65
N LEU A 720 11.82 8.53 -6.37
CA LEU A 720 12.97 8.37 -7.27
C LEU A 720 13.18 6.91 -7.70
N GLY A 721 13.17 6.64 -9.01
CA GLY A 721 13.60 5.34 -9.55
C GLY A 721 12.73 4.14 -9.15
N ASN A 722 11.48 4.36 -8.75
CA ASN A 722 10.56 3.27 -8.41
C ASN A 722 10.17 2.48 -9.65
N SER A 723 10.02 1.17 -9.48
CA SER A 723 9.84 0.23 -10.59
C SER A 723 8.55 -0.58 -10.48
N TYR A 724 8.19 -1.19 -11.61
CA TYR A 724 7.01 -2.04 -11.81
C TYR A 724 5.67 -1.30 -11.73
N HIS A 725 5.32 -0.76 -10.57
CA HIS A 725 4.00 -0.20 -10.22
C HIS A 725 4.09 1.33 -10.04
N PRO A 726 2.95 2.08 -9.99
CA PRO A 726 2.97 3.52 -9.73
C PRO A 726 3.84 3.95 -8.54
N ALA A 727 4.57 5.06 -8.70
CA ALA A 727 5.34 5.64 -7.60
C ALA A 727 4.44 6.18 -6.48
N VAL A 728 3.25 6.65 -6.84
CA VAL A 728 2.17 6.98 -5.90
C VAL A 728 0.85 6.49 -6.47
N GLU A 729 0.09 5.72 -5.69
CA GLU A 729 -1.27 5.29 -6.01
C GLU A 729 -2.23 5.53 -4.84
N ILE A 730 -3.41 6.05 -5.16
CA ILE A 730 -4.47 6.29 -4.18
C ILE A 730 -5.78 5.69 -4.71
N HIS A 731 -6.40 4.83 -3.90
CA HIS A 731 -7.73 4.30 -4.16
C HIS A 731 -8.79 5.08 -3.38
N SER A 732 -9.83 5.53 -4.07
CA SER A 732 -10.91 6.31 -3.46
C SER A 732 -12.05 5.42 -2.95
N CYS A 733 -12.84 5.94 -2.01
CA CYS A 733 -14.03 5.24 -1.53
C CYS A 733 -15.21 5.29 -2.50
N GLN A 734 -15.67 4.11 -2.90
CA GLN A 734 -16.72 3.90 -3.91
C GLN A 734 -18.12 3.68 -3.30
N SER A 735 -18.28 3.82 -1.98
CA SER A 735 -19.57 3.63 -1.29
C SER A 735 -20.40 4.92 -1.24
N HIS A 736 -21.72 4.80 -1.12
CA HIS A 736 -22.62 5.92 -0.84
C HIS A 736 -22.67 6.25 0.66
N GLY A 737 -23.01 7.49 1.01
CA GLY A 737 -23.17 7.91 2.42
C GLY A 737 -21.86 8.00 3.20
N VAL A 738 -20.74 8.19 2.50
CA VAL A 738 -19.39 8.31 3.07
C VAL A 738 -18.88 9.75 3.05
N ALA A 739 -18.02 10.08 4.00
CA ALA A 739 -17.33 11.35 4.08
C ALA A 739 -16.41 11.55 2.86
N ARG A 740 -16.30 12.80 2.42
CA ARG A 740 -15.44 13.17 1.29
C ARG A 740 -13.98 13.19 1.74
N THR A 741 -13.10 12.52 0.99
CA THR A 741 -11.66 12.53 1.28
C THR A 741 -10.96 13.71 0.61
N VAL A 742 -10.17 14.46 1.37
CA VAL A 742 -9.33 15.53 0.85
C VAL A 742 -7.96 14.98 0.49
N ILE A 743 -7.58 15.09 -0.78
CA ILE A 743 -6.25 14.68 -1.27
C ILE A 743 -5.49 15.96 -1.65
N ASP A 744 -4.34 16.21 -1.03
CA ASP A 744 -3.43 17.30 -1.39
C ASP A 744 -2.05 16.72 -1.72
N VAL A 745 -1.65 16.86 -2.98
CA VAL A 745 -0.37 16.40 -3.50
C VAL A 745 0.37 17.61 -4.04
N THR A 746 1.21 18.22 -3.21
CA THR A 746 1.82 19.52 -3.51
C THR A 746 3.34 19.54 -3.37
N GLY A 747 4.04 20.05 -4.40
CA GLY A 747 5.49 20.32 -4.33
C GLY A 747 6.39 19.08 -4.39
N ASN A 748 5.88 17.93 -4.84
CA ASN A 748 6.64 16.69 -4.91
C ASN A 748 7.52 16.60 -6.16
N ARG A 749 8.58 15.79 -6.10
CA ARG A 749 9.44 15.45 -7.24
C ARG A 749 9.31 13.96 -7.55
N ILE A 750 8.78 13.62 -8.72
CA ILE A 750 8.56 12.24 -9.18
C ILE A 750 9.45 12.00 -10.40
N GLU A 751 10.55 11.27 -10.22
CA GLU A 751 11.60 11.18 -11.23
C GLU A 751 12.14 9.77 -11.48
N GLY A 752 12.39 9.45 -12.75
CA GLY A 752 13.11 8.24 -13.16
C GLY A 752 12.36 6.94 -12.91
N ASN A 753 11.06 6.99 -12.62
CA ASN A 753 10.26 5.81 -12.33
C ASN A 753 10.01 5.00 -13.63
N THR A 754 10.01 3.67 -13.52
CA THR A 754 9.74 2.76 -14.65
C THR A 754 8.30 2.24 -14.71
N GLY A 755 7.51 2.45 -13.65
CA GLY A 755 6.05 2.39 -13.65
C GLY A 755 5.45 3.80 -13.79
N MET A 756 4.13 3.94 -13.61
CA MET A 756 3.49 5.26 -13.67
C MET A 756 4.01 6.19 -12.57
N GLY A 757 3.94 7.50 -12.78
CA GLY A 757 4.34 8.48 -11.77
C GLY A 757 3.32 8.57 -10.63
N PHE A 758 2.12 9.05 -10.94
CA PHE A 758 1.03 9.25 -9.99
C PHE A 758 -0.29 8.72 -10.57
N ARG A 759 -0.98 7.85 -9.83
CA ARG A 759 -2.23 7.20 -10.26
C ARG A 759 -3.36 7.36 -9.24
N VAL A 760 -4.55 7.73 -9.71
CA VAL A 760 -5.80 7.68 -8.94
C VAL A 760 -6.94 7.20 -9.84
N ALA A 761 -7.39 5.96 -9.67
CA ALA A 761 -8.47 5.38 -10.46
C ALA A 761 -9.24 4.30 -9.67
N PRO A 762 -10.57 4.42 -9.45
CA PRO A 762 -11.39 5.60 -9.70
C PRO A 762 -11.18 6.71 -8.63
N LEU A 763 -11.48 7.95 -9.01
CA LEU A 763 -11.51 9.15 -8.17
C LEU A 763 -12.97 9.59 -7.92
N VAL A 764 -13.52 9.16 -6.79
CA VAL A 764 -14.91 9.43 -6.35
C VAL A 764 -14.97 9.67 -4.85
N ASN A 765 -15.95 10.44 -4.38
CA ASN A 765 -16.05 10.93 -3.00
C ASN A 765 -14.77 11.68 -2.54
N VAL A 766 -14.16 12.45 -3.45
CA VAL A 766 -12.85 13.06 -3.24
C VAL A 766 -12.85 14.55 -3.61
N LEU A 767 -12.08 15.34 -2.84
CA LEU A 767 -11.63 16.69 -3.19
C LEU A 767 -10.11 16.63 -3.39
N ALA A 768 -9.62 16.69 -4.63
CA ALA A 768 -8.21 16.50 -4.95
C ALA A 768 -7.53 17.78 -5.47
N PHE A 769 -6.34 18.05 -4.93
CA PHE A 769 -5.45 19.13 -5.33
C PHE A 769 -4.09 18.54 -5.73
N VAL A 770 -3.68 18.72 -6.98
CA VAL A 770 -2.37 18.29 -7.48
C VAL A 770 -1.62 19.53 -7.95
N ASN A 771 -0.76 20.08 -7.09
CA ASN A 771 -0.20 21.41 -7.31
C ASN A 771 1.34 21.46 -7.26
N SER A 772 1.97 22.22 -8.15
CA SER A 772 3.42 22.52 -8.06
C SER A 772 4.35 21.30 -8.03
N ASN A 773 3.92 20.14 -8.57
CA ASN A 773 4.74 18.93 -8.62
C ASN A 773 5.65 18.91 -9.85
N GLN A 774 6.77 18.18 -9.76
CA GLN A 774 7.72 17.98 -10.86
C GLN A 774 7.74 16.50 -11.25
N PHE A 775 7.28 16.20 -12.46
CA PHE A 775 7.34 14.88 -13.08
C PHE A 775 8.45 14.87 -14.13
N LEU A 776 9.58 14.22 -13.83
CA LEU A 776 10.81 14.31 -14.61
C LEU A 776 11.27 12.94 -15.10
N ASN A 777 11.57 12.78 -16.38
CA ASN A 777 12.24 11.58 -16.92
C ASN A 777 11.60 10.23 -16.51
N ASN A 778 10.28 10.19 -16.28
CA ASN A 778 9.57 8.93 -16.02
C ASN A 778 9.42 8.15 -17.33
N ASN A 779 9.45 6.81 -17.26
CA ASN A 779 9.44 5.92 -18.44
C ASN A 779 8.07 5.26 -18.68
N ASP A 780 7.02 5.77 -18.02
CA ASP A 780 5.61 5.49 -18.32
C ASP A 780 4.79 6.79 -18.11
N THR A 781 3.46 6.66 -18.10
CA THR A 781 2.51 7.75 -17.85
C THR A 781 2.84 8.46 -16.54
N ALA A 782 3.09 9.76 -16.61
CA ALA A 782 3.50 10.54 -15.44
C ALA A 782 2.32 10.82 -14.50
N LEU A 783 1.13 11.09 -15.05
CA LEU A 783 -0.08 11.39 -14.30
C LEU A 783 -1.28 10.65 -14.92
N PHE A 784 -1.96 9.85 -14.11
CA PHE A 784 -3.13 9.07 -14.51
C PHE A 784 -4.29 9.27 -13.52
N ILE A 785 -5.38 9.90 -13.97
CA ILE A 785 -6.63 10.07 -13.20
C ILE A 785 -7.80 9.68 -14.10
N ARG A 786 -8.47 8.55 -13.83
CA ARG A 786 -9.53 8.02 -14.70
C ARG A 786 -10.68 7.39 -13.91
N ASN A 787 -11.92 7.69 -14.31
CA ASN A 787 -13.13 7.00 -13.83
C ASN A 787 -13.84 6.16 -14.91
N ALA A 788 -13.50 6.34 -16.18
CA ALA A 788 -14.25 5.81 -17.33
C ALA A 788 -14.47 4.28 -17.31
N ASP A 789 -13.56 3.53 -16.68
CA ASP A 789 -13.69 2.07 -16.54
C ASP A 789 -14.80 1.65 -15.56
N GLN A 790 -15.40 2.60 -14.82
CA GLN A 790 -16.41 2.39 -13.78
C GLN A 790 -17.60 3.36 -13.94
N PRO A 791 -18.36 3.29 -15.06
CA PRO A 791 -19.44 4.23 -15.37
C PRO A 791 -20.56 4.23 -14.32
N GLN A 792 -20.75 3.13 -13.59
CA GLN A 792 -21.75 3.01 -12.53
C GLN A 792 -21.53 3.98 -11.35
N LEU A 793 -20.33 4.56 -11.21
CA LEU A 793 -19.99 5.48 -10.13
C LEU A 793 -20.33 6.95 -10.43
N TRP A 794 -21.06 7.24 -11.51
CA TRP A 794 -21.38 8.61 -11.98
C TRP A 794 -22.10 9.48 -10.93
N SER A 795 -22.86 8.89 -10.01
CA SER A 795 -23.60 9.61 -8.96
C SER A 795 -22.72 10.10 -7.81
N LEU A 796 -21.49 9.59 -7.69
CA LEU A 796 -20.58 9.95 -6.60
C LEU A 796 -19.80 11.22 -6.95
N GLY A 797 -19.67 12.14 -5.98
CA GLY A 797 -19.07 13.46 -6.21
C GLY A 797 -17.54 13.45 -6.27
N ALA A 798 -16.95 14.22 -7.18
CA ALA A 798 -15.50 14.35 -7.33
C ALA A 798 -15.13 15.75 -7.84
N ASN A 799 -14.21 16.45 -7.17
CA ASN A 799 -13.65 17.71 -7.68
C ASN A 799 -12.14 17.61 -7.67
N VAL A 800 -11.53 17.88 -8.81
CA VAL A 800 -10.09 17.75 -9.02
C VAL A 800 -9.55 19.03 -9.62
N THR A 801 -8.52 19.61 -8.99
CA THR A 801 -7.78 20.75 -9.52
C THR A 801 -6.31 20.39 -9.70
N ILE A 802 -5.80 20.57 -10.91
CA ILE A 802 -4.40 20.28 -11.27
C ILE A 802 -3.76 21.58 -11.74
N SER A 803 -2.80 22.11 -10.99
CA SER A 803 -2.18 23.41 -11.31
C SER A 803 -0.68 23.51 -11.06
N LYS A 804 0.01 24.37 -11.81
CA LYS A 804 1.44 24.71 -11.61
C LYS A 804 2.42 23.52 -11.69
N ASN A 805 2.03 22.38 -12.27
CA ASN A 805 2.88 21.20 -12.34
C ASN A 805 3.84 21.25 -13.55
N ALA A 806 5.00 20.63 -13.44
CA ALA A 806 6.00 20.53 -14.51
C ALA A 806 6.20 19.08 -14.95
N PHE A 807 5.83 18.78 -16.19
CA PHE A 807 6.03 17.49 -16.85
C PHE A 807 7.12 17.62 -17.91
N LYS A 808 8.34 17.18 -17.59
CA LYS A 808 9.52 17.38 -18.44
C LYS A 808 10.25 16.07 -18.72
N PHE A 809 10.63 15.86 -19.98
CA PHE A 809 11.45 14.72 -20.42
C PHE A 809 10.84 13.34 -20.16
N ASN A 810 9.56 13.25 -19.85
CA ASN A 810 8.88 11.98 -19.61
C ASN A 810 8.72 11.21 -20.92
N ARG A 811 8.62 9.89 -20.81
CA ARG A 811 8.42 8.96 -21.93
C ARG A 811 7.27 8.01 -21.59
N GLY A 812 6.29 7.89 -22.46
CA GLY A 812 5.16 7.00 -22.25
C GLY A 812 4.21 7.01 -23.44
N LYS A 813 3.19 6.14 -23.39
CA LYS A 813 2.10 6.10 -24.38
C LYS A 813 1.27 7.38 -24.35
N SER A 814 0.91 7.82 -23.15
CA SER A 814 0.40 9.16 -22.88
C SER A 814 1.20 9.74 -21.72
N ILE A 815 1.59 11.01 -21.77
CA ILE A 815 2.32 11.60 -20.64
C ILE A 815 1.36 11.89 -19.48
N ILE A 816 0.16 12.38 -19.82
CA ILE A 816 -0.93 12.67 -18.89
C ILE A 816 -2.21 12.05 -19.43
N SER A 817 -2.94 11.34 -18.58
CA SER A 817 -4.26 10.77 -18.88
C SER A 817 -5.24 11.20 -17.79
N ILE A 818 -6.17 12.08 -18.11
CA ILE A 818 -7.10 12.67 -17.13
C ILE A 818 -8.54 12.67 -17.65
N GLY A 819 -9.49 12.26 -16.81
CA GLY A 819 -10.91 12.24 -17.17
C GLY A 819 -11.79 11.53 -16.14
N LEU A 820 -12.92 12.14 -15.77
CA LEU A 820 -13.90 11.53 -14.86
C LEU A 820 -15.04 10.87 -15.65
N ASN A 821 -16.13 10.44 -15.00
CA ASN A 821 -17.28 9.90 -15.72
C ASN A 821 -17.99 11.01 -16.49
N GLU A 822 -18.27 10.74 -17.75
CA GLU A 822 -18.96 11.68 -18.62
C GLU A 822 -20.41 11.91 -18.15
N ASP A 823 -20.91 13.14 -18.35
CA ASP A 823 -22.26 13.61 -17.96
C ASP A 823 -22.61 13.45 -16.47
N ALA A 824 -21.65 13.09 -15.62
CA ALA A 824 -21.82 13.04 -14.19
C ALA A 824 -22.00 14.46 -13.62
N PRO A 825 -23.15 14.80 -13.03
CA PRO A 825 -23.45 16.17 -12.59
C PRO A 825 -22.60 16.62 -11.39
N ALA A 826 -22.04 15.67 -10.64
CA ALA A 826 -21.27 15.91 -9.43
C ALA A 826 -19.76 15.68 -9.60
N GLN A 827 -19.26 15.47 -10.82
CA GLN A 827 -17.85 15.21 -11.11
C GLN A 827 -17.25 16.32 -11.98
N HIS A 828 -16.21 16.98 -11.48
CA HIS A 828 -15.57 18.13 -12.14
C HIS A 828 -14.05 18.04 -12.08
N LEU A 829 -13.38 18.21 -13.23
CA LEU A 829 -11.92 18.22 -13.33
C LEU A 829 -11.43 19.48 -14.04
N ILE A 830 -10.51 20.20 -13.39
CA ILE A 830 -9.90 21.43 -13.91
C ILE A 830 -8.39 21.24 -14.02
N PHE A 831 -7.86 21.46 -15.23
CA PHE A 831 -6.43 21.46 -15.51
C PHE A 831 -6.01 22.87 -15.94
N ASN A 832 -5.51 23.67 -14.98
CA ASN A 832 -5.31 25.09 -15.22
C ASN A 832 -4.09 25.70 -14.50
N GLN A 833 -3.89 27.01 -14.68
CA GLN A 833 -2.88 27.79 -13.96
C GLN A 833 -1.45 27.21 -14.11
N GLN A 834 -0.95 27.20 -15.34
CA GLN A 834 0.45 26.95 -15.70
C GLN A 834 0.95 25.53 -15.41
N ASN A 835 0.22 24.52 -15.85
CA ASN A 835 0.88 23.22 -16.05
C ASN A 835 1.79 23.30 -17.29
N GLU A 836 3.04 22.88 -17.14
CA GLU A 836 4.06 22.84 -18.20
C GLU A 836 4.26 21.42 -18.70
N VAL A 837 3.88 21.11 -19.93
CA VAL A 837 4.17 19.82 -20.57
C VAL A 837 5.18 20.05 -21.68
N ARG A 838 6.45 19.72 -21.43
CA ARG A 838 7.55 20.08 -22.34
C ARG A 838 8.56 18.96 -22.54
N ALA A 839 9.15 18.94 -23.75
CA ALA A 839 10.25 18.06 -24.12
C ALA A 839 10.04 16.57 -23.78
N SER A 840 8.78 16.16 -23.61
CA SER A 840 8.42 14.78 -23.34
C SER A 840 8.33 14.04 -24.66
N ARG A 841 8.71 12.76 -24.65
CA ARG A 841 8.73 11.92 -25.84
C ARG A 841 7.63 10.90 -25.72
N VAL A 842 6.57 11.12 -26.48
CA VAL A 842 5.53 10.12 -26.66
C VAL A 842 6.13 8.94 -27.44
N VAL A 843 6.04 7.73 -26.88
CA VAL A 843 6.68 6.53 -27.46
C VAL A 843 5.68 5.38 -27.59
N ILE A 844 5.79 4.67 -28.73
CA ILE A 844 4.99 3.47 -29.07
C ILE A 844 5.51 2.21 -28.33
N GLN A 845 6.70 2.31 -27.72
CA GLN A 845 7.45 1.20 -27.15
C GLN A 845 7.76 1.47 -25.67
N ASN A 846 7.36 0.56 -24.79
CA ASN A 846 7.96 0.48 -23.46
C ASN A 846 9.28 -0.29 -23.60
N TRP A 847 10.39 0.38 -23.28
CA TRP A 847 11.71 -0.23 -23.23
C TRP A 847 11.91 -0.84 -21.82
N ARG A 848 11.87 -2.17 -21.70
CA ARG A 848 12.32 -2.90 -20.50
C ARG A 848 13.26 -4.04 -20.91
N SER A 849 14.42 -4.13 -20.27
CA SER A 849 15.33 -5.29 -20.33
C SER A 849 15.75 -5.77 -21.73
N GLY A 850 15.92 -4.86 -22.71
CA GLY A 850 16.30 -5.22 -24.08
C GLY A 850 15.19 -5.86 -24.92
N VAL A 851 13.95 -5.95 -24.40
CA VAL A 851 12.79 -6.51 -25.11
C VAL A 851 11.74 -5.41 -25.31
N ILE A 852 11.31 -5.24 -26.57
CA ILE A 852 10.30 -4.27 -26.98
C ILE A 852 8.91 -4.85 -26.68
N PHE A 853 8.22 -4.34 -25.67
CA PHE A 853 6.79 -4.59 -25.48
C PHE A 853 6.00 -3.45 -26.13
N SER A 854 5.65 -3.61 -27.41
CA SER A 854 4.67 -2.76 -28.08
C SER A 854 3.43 -3.60 -28.33
N SER A 855 2.30 -3.18 -27.73
CA SER A 855 1.05 -3.93 -27.82
C SER A 855 0.40 -3.90 -29.21
N PHE A 856 0.86 -3.05 -30.14
CA PHE A 856 0.21 -2.81 -31.44
C PHE A 856 1.19 -2.36 -32.54
N PHE A 857 2.23 -3.15 -32.84
CA PHE A 857 3.23 -2.76 -33.85
C PHE A 857 2.64 -2.69 -35.27
N PHE A 858 1.63 -3.52 -35.55
CA PHE A 858 1.12 -3.76 -36.90
C PHE A 858 -0.25 -3.15 -37.17
N LEU A 859 -1.03 -2.83 -36.14
CA LEU A 859 -2.30 -2.11 -36.23
C LEU A 859 -2.16 -0.74 -35.57
N LYS A 860 -2.32 0.34 -36.33
CA LYS A 860 -2.38 1.71 -35.79
C LYS A 860 -3.84 2.12 -35.68
N ALA A 861 -4.43 2.04 -34.49
CA ALA A 861 -5.81 2.49 -34.30
C ALA A 861 -5.85 4.01 -34.40
N MET A 862 -6.82 4.53 -35.14
CA MET A 862 -7.18 5.96 -35.10
C MET A 862 -7.49 6.43 -33.67
N SER A 863 -7.98 5.54 -32.81
CA SER A 863 -8.20 5.81 -31.39
C SER A 863 -6.93 5.69 -30.51
N THR A 864 -5.82 5.13 -31.02
CA THR A 864 -4.51 4.98 -30.33
C THR A 864 -3.47 6.02 -30.71
N ARG A 865 -3.84 7.13 -31.35
CA ARG A 865 -2.86 8.20 -31.56
C ARG A 865 -2.30 8.59 -30.19
N PHE A 866 -0.98 8.69 -30.09
CA PHE A 866 -0.34 8.86 -28.80
C PHE A 866 -0.26 10.36 -28.50
N PHE A 867 -0.70 10.77 -27.31
CA PHE A 867 -0.91 12.18 -26.97
C PHE A 867 -0.05 12.59 -25.77
N ALA A 868 0.36 13.86 -25.72
CA ALA A 868 0.91 14.37 -24.47
C ALA A 868 -0.19 14.42 -23.38
N ILE A 869 -1.43 14.79 -23.73
CA ILE A 869 -2.62 14.71 -22.86
C ILE A 869 -3.81 14.03 -23.57
N LEU A 870 -4.48 13.09 -22.89
CA LEU A 870 -5.74 12.46 -23.35
C LEU A 870 -6.92 12.81 -22.42
N ILE A 871 -8.03 13.28 -23.00
CA ILE A 871 -9.18 13.85 -22.26
C ILE A 871 -10.58 13.47 -22.79
N PRO A 872 -11.60 13.43 -21.91
CA PRO A 872 -13.04 13.46 -22.24
C PRO A 872 -13.65 14.88 -22.16
N SER A 873 -14.98 15.01 -22.33
CA SER A 873 -15.74 16.29 -22.31
C SER A 873 -15.85 17.00 -20.95
N ASN A 874 -15.72 16.28 -19.84
CA ASN A 874 -15.91 16.81 -18.49
C ASN A 874 -14.65 17.49 -17.90
N VAL A 875 -13.66 17.80 -18.74
CA VAL A 875 -12.39 18.42 -18.35
C VAL A 875 -12.28 19.83 -18.91
N VAL A 876 -11.98 20.80 -18.05
CA VAL A 876 -11.68 22.18 -18.45
C VAL A 876 -10.17 22.40 -18.46
N ILE A 877 -9.61 22.81 -19.61
CA ILE A 877 -8.17 23.01 -19.79
C ILE A 877 -7.92 24.47 -20.15
N ARG A 878 -7.39 25.27 -19.23
CA ARG A 878 -7.12 26.69 -19.53
C ARG A 878 -5.81 27.18 -18.94
N ARG A 879 -5.11 28.08 -19.64
CA ARG A 879 -3.89 28.74 -19.16
C ARG A 879 -2.72 27.80 -18.85
N ASN A 880 -2.48 26.81 -19.71
CA ASN A 880 -1.35 25.86 -19.62
C ASN A 880 -0.31 26.09 -20.73
N CYS A 881 0.83 25.41 -20.65
CA CYS A 881 1.92 25.53 -21.62
C CYS A 881 2.38 24.18 -22.18
N PHE A 882 2.25 24.01 -23.49
CA PHE A 882 2.60 22.81 -24.24
C PHE A 882 3.79 23.06 -25.16
N LYS A 883 4.79 22.17 -25.17
CA LYS A 883 5.90 22.20 -26.14
C LYS A 883 6.60 20.85 -26.24
N ASN A 884 6.05 19.93 -27.01
CA ASN A 884 6.57 18.58 -27.23
C ASN A 884 6.86 18.38 -28.74
N PRO A 885 8.07 18.76 -29.22
CA PRO A 885 8.38 18.71 -30.64
C PRO A 885 8.38 17.29 -31.21
N LYS A 886 8.67 16.28 -30.38
CA LYS A 886 8.72 14.86 -30.75
C LYS A 886 7.36 14.15 -30.65
N ALA A 887 6.32 14.82 -30.17
CA ALA A 887 4.97 14.27 -30.12
C ALA A 887 4.23 14.61 -31.41
N ASP A 888 3.55 13.62 -32.00
CA ASP A 888 2.68 13.79 -33.16
C ASP A 888 1.49 14.71 -32.80
N TYR A 889 0.94 14.51 -31.60
CA TYR A 889 -0.17 15.29 -31.05
C TYR A 889 0.13 15.74 -29.62
N GLU A 890 -0.15 17.01 -29.31
CA GLU A 890 -0.07 17.57 -27.95
C GLU A 890 -1.28 17.13 -27.13
N ILE A 891 -2.47 17.11 -27.74
CA ILE A 891 -3.74 16.81 -27.07
C ILE A 891 -4.64 15.95 -27.95
N GLY A 892 -5.38 15.04 -27.33
CA GLY A 892 -6.34 14.17 -28.02
C GLY A 892 -7.61 13.93 -27.23
N VAL A 893 -8.72 13.81 -27.97
CA VAL A 893 -10.05 13.47 -27.45
C VAL A 893 -10.31 11.98 -27.57
N GLU A 894 -10.90 11.39 -26.52
CA GLU A 894 -11.36 9.99 -26.53
C GLU A 894 -12.89 9.86 -26.76
N LEU A 895 -13.61 10.96 -26.62
CA LEU A 895 -15.06 11.04 -26.69
C LEU A 895 -15.63 10.86 -28.11
N THR A 896 -16.59 9.93 -28.28
CA THR A 896 -17.32 9.63 -29.54
C THR A 896 -18.61 10.44 -29.76
N GLU A 897 -18.83 11.51 -28.98
CA GLU A 897 -19.97 12.44 -29.15
C GLU A 897 -19.56 13.72 -29.89
N HIS A 898 -19.80 13.74 -31.20
CA HIS A 898 -19.51 14.87 -32.10
C HIS A 898 -20.21 16.21 -31.76
N ALA A 899 -21.31 16.18 -30.99
CA ALA A 899 -22.05 17.38 -30.59
C ALA A 899 -21.39 18.14 -29.43
N LYS A 900 -20.59 17.45 -28.60
CA LYS A 900 -19.93 18.07 -27.44
C LYS A 900 -18.73 18.93 -27.88
N ARG A 901 -18.37 19.86 -27.00
CA ARG A 901 -17.25 20.79 -27.17
C ARG A 901 -16.37 20.72 -25.92
N ILE A 902 -15.06 20.65 -26.12
CA ILE A 902 -14.09 20.63 -25.02
C ILE A 902 -13.45 21.99 -24.91
N ASP A 903 -13.49 22.56 -23.72
CA ASP A 903 -12.94 23.89 -23.44
C ASP A 903 -11.42 23.81 -23.21
N ALA A 904 -10.65 24.17 -24.24
CA ALA A 904 -9.19 24.26 -24.23
C ALA A 904 -8.69 25.68 -24.52
N LYS A 905 -9.45 26.70 -24.11
CA LYS A 905 -9.14 28.11 -24.37
C LYS A 905 -7.98 28.61 -23.51
N GLU A 906 -7.37 29.71 -23.93
CA GLU A 906 -6.32 30.44 -23.23
C GLU A 906 -5.03 29.62 -22.97
N ASN A 907 -4.79 28.53 -23.71
CA ASN A 907 -3.56 27.73 -23.58
C ASN A 907 -2.45 28.19 -24.54
N ASN A 908 -1.20 27.99 -24.15
CA ASN A 908 -0.03 28.19 -25.02
C ASN A 908 0.39 26.86 -25.66
N TRP A 909 0.35 26.79 -26.99
CA TRP A 909 0.64 25.58 -27.77
C TRP A 909 2.08 25.51 -28.31
N GLY A 910 3.01 26.26 -27.69
CA GLY A 910 4.44 26.23 -28.00
C GLY A 910 4.86 27.07 -29.21
N SER A 911 3.91 27.60 -29.98
CA SER A 911 4.12 28.56 -31.07
C SER A 911 3.01 29.63 -31.08
N PRO A 912 3.34 30.90 -31.39
CA PRO A 912 2.34 31.94 -31.63
C PRO A 912 1.69 31.85 -33.03
N ILE A 913 2.12 30.92 -33.89
CA ILE A 913 1.64 30.78 -35.26
C ILE A 913 0.67 29.57 -35.33
N PRO A 914 -0.63 29.77 -35.64
CA PRO A 914 -1.64 28.71 -35.71
C PRO A 914 -1.24 27.50 -36.56
N ALA A 915 -0.67 27.73 -37.74
CA ALA A 915 -0.24 26.68 -38.66
C ALA A 915 0.78 25.68 -38.05
N GLN A 916 1.53 26.09 -37.03
CA GLN A 916 2.55 25.23 -36.41
C GLN A 916 2.01 24.31 -35.31
N PHE A 917 0.82 24.59 -34.74
CA PHE A 917 0.26 23.79 -33.64
C PHE A 917 -1.11 23.19 -33.92
N MET A 918 -1.93 23.76 -34.82
CA MET A 918 -3.29 23.28 -35.08
C MET A 918 -3.32 21.84 -35.61
N ASN A 919 -2.28 21.39 -36.31
CA ASN A 919 -2.12 20.02 -36.78
C ASN A 919 -1.66 19.04 -35.67
N LYS A 920 -1.26 19.55 -34.49
CA LYS A 920 -0.92 18.76 -33.30
C LYS A 920 -2.10 18.55 -32.35
N ILE A 921 -3.30 18.97 -32.74
CA ILE A 921 -4.56 18.76 -32.00
C ILE A 921 -5.32 17.63 -32.68
N PHE A 922 -5.68 16.58 -31.92
CA PHE A 922 -6.46 15.46 -32.42
C PHE A 922 -7.91 15.52 -31.90
N ASP A 923 -8.83 15.90 -32.78
CA ASP A 923 -10.25 16.13 -32.47
C ASP A 923 -11.15 15.75 -33.67
N GLN A 924 -12.37 16.31 -33.74
CA GLN A 924 -13.33 16.08 -34.81
C GLN A 924 -12.76 16.23 -36.24
N PHE A 925 -11.79 17.13 -36.45
CA PHE A 925 -11.19 17.32 -37.78
C PHE A 925 -10.44 16.08 -38.25
N ASN A 926 -9.87 15.30 -37.33
CA ASN A 926 -9.14 14.08 -37.67
C ASN A 926 -10.04 12.84 -37.71
N ARG A 927 -11.10 12.81 -36.88
CA ARG A 927 -12.06 11.72 -36.80
C ARG A 927 -13.46 12.28 -36.57
N TYR A 928 -14.39 12.07 -37.51
CA TYR A 928 -15.66 12.80 -37.54
C TYR A 928 -16.57 12.52 -36.33
N SER A 929 -16.35 11.40 -35.65
CA SER A 929 -17.11 11.00 -34.45
C SER A 929 -16.64 11.70 -33.17
N LEU A 930 -15.46 12.34 -33.17
CA LEU A 930 -14.92 12.96 -31.97
C LEU A 930 -15.54 14.34 -31.69
N ALA A 931 -15.49 14.76 -30.42
CA ALA A 931 -15.82 16.13 -30.04
C ALA A 931 -14.77 17.14 -30.56
N VAL A 932 -15.18 18.40 -30.74
CA VAL A 932 -14.27 19.50 -31.12
C VAL A 932 -13.53 20.02 -29.89
N ILE A 933 -12.24 20.31 -30.03
CA ILE A 933 -11.46 21.03 -29.02
C ILE A 933 -11.49 22.52 -29.34
N GLU A 934 -12.09 23.33 -28.47
CA GLU A 934 -12.13 24.79 -28.61
C GLU A 934 -10.83 25.40 -28.09
N VAL A 935 -9.98 25.87 -29.00
CA VAL A 935 -8.69 26.51 -28.66
C VAL A 935 -8.69 28.04 -28.82
N ASP A 936 -9.75 28.64 -29.36
CA ASP A 936 -9.90 30.09 -29.54
C ASP A 936 -10.60 30.74 -28.33
N PRO A 937 -10.02 31.77 -27.69
CA PRO A 937 -8.70 32.36 -27.96
C PRO A 937 -7.54 31.58 -27.33
N TYR A 938 -6.31 31.76 -27.81
CA TYR A 938 -5.10 31.06 -27.33
C TYR A 938 -4.05 32.02 -26.77
N ALA A 939 -3.07 31.52 -26.03
CA ALA A 939 -1.98 32.33 -25.47
C ALA A 939 -0.72 32.27 -26.34
N ALA A 940 -0.27 33.40 -26.90
CA ALA A 940 0.91 33.45 -27.77
C ALA A 940 2.24 33.14 -27.04
N VAL A 941 2.32 33.51 -25.76
CA VAL A 941 3.50 33.28 -24.90
C VAL A 941 3.08 32.57 -23.62
N CYS A 942 3.88 31.61 -23.20
CA CYS A 942 3.75 30.99 -21.87
C CYS A 942 4.22 31.99 -20.79
N ASN A 943 3.29 32.66 -20.10
CA ASN A 943 3.59 33.62 -19.02
C ASN A 943 2.66 33.42 -17.80
N GLN A 944 3.19 33.60 -16.59
CA GLN A 944 2.60 33.16 -15.32
C GLN A 944 1.51 34.07 -14.72
N ARG A 945 1.44 35.35 -15.11
CA ARG A 945 0.52 36.32 -14.45
C ARG A 945 -0.56 36.89 -15.36
N ASN A 946 -0.21 37.30 -16.58
CA ASN A 946 -1.13 37.78 -17.60
C ASN A 946 -0.65 37.27 -18.97
N PRO A 947 -1.14 36.11 -19.44
CA PRO A 947 -0.83 35.65 -20.79
C PRO A 947 -1.40 36.64 -21.82
N HIS A 948 -0.63 36.96 -22.85
CA HIS A 948 -1.14 37.72 -23.98
C HIS A 948 -2.08 36.79 -24.78
N ILE A 949 -3.38 37.04 -24.64
CA ILE A 949 -4.43 36.29 -25.32
C ILE A 949 -4.58 36.84 -26.74
N THR A 950 -4.54 35.93 -27.70
CA THR A 950 -4.62 36.20 -29.13
C THR A 950 -5.76 35.36 -29.72
N TYR A 951 -6.52 35.96 -30.63
CA TYR A 951 -7.59 35.28 -31.35
C TYR A 951 -7.06 34.60 -32.60
N LEU A 952 -7.66 33.48 -32.99
CA LEU A 952 -7.46 32.85 -34.29
C LEU A 952 -8.05 33.76 -35.38
N GLN A 953 -7.23 34.68 -35.91
CA GLN A 953 -7.62 35.50 -37.06
C GLN A 953 -7.66 34.61 -38.32
N GLU A 954 -8.87 34.20 -38.74
CA GLU A 954 -9.19 33.56 -40.03
C GLU A 954 -8.41 32.27 -40.37
N PHE A 955 -7.77 31.63 -39.40
CA PHE A 955 -7.07 30.36 -39.63
C PHE A 955 -8.02 29.18 -39.51
N PHE A 956 -8.20 28.44 -40.60
CA PHE A 956 -8.93 27.18 -40.64
C PHE A 956 -7.97 26.03 -40.95
N ARG A 957 -8.25 24.84 -40.40
CA ARG A 957 -7.51 23.64 -40.81
C ARG A 957 -7.93 23.27 -42.21
N GLU A 958 -6.98 23.30 -43.14
CA GLU A 958 -7.21 22.95 -44.54
C GLU A 958 -7.29 21.44 -44.74
N PHE A 959 -8.15 21.02 -45.65
CA PHE A 959 -8.24 19.64 -46.12
C PHE A 959 -6.89 19.17 -46.67
N ARG A 960 -6.35 18.05 -46.17
CA ARG A 960 -5.06 17.54 -46.64
C ARG A 960 -5.22 16.97 -48.05
N LYS A 961 -4.55 17.58 -49.02
CA LYS A 961 -4.55 17.19 -50.45
C LYS A 961 -3.13 17.25 -51.01
N ASP A 962 -2.29 16.31 -50.59
CA ASP A 962 -0.93 16.23 -51.11
C ASP A 962 -0.96 15.74 -52.55
N SER A 963 -0.18 16.37 -53.43
CA SER A 963 -0.14 16.00 -54.86
C SER A 963 0.83 14.85 -55.14
N ARG A 964 1.85 14.64 -54.30
CA ARG A 964 2.79 13.50 -54.34
C ARG A 964 3.41 13.21 -52.96
N PRO A 965 3.19 12.03 -52.35
CA PRO A 965 2.17 11.04 -52.70
C PRO A 965 0.75 11.62 -52.56
N PHE A 966 -0.22 11.06 -53.30
CA PHE A 966 -1.62 11.50 -53.24
C PHE A 966 -2.26 11.10 -51.91
N VAL A 967 -2.13 11.94 -50.88
CA VAL A 967 -2.64 11.68 -49.53
C VAL A 967 -3.83 12.58 -49.22
N LEU A 968 -4.91 11.98 -48.74
CA LEU A 968 -6.15 12.67 -48.36
C LEU A 968 -6.45 12.50 -46.86
N GLY A 969 -7.10 13.50 -46.26
CA GLY A 969 -7.60 13.41 -44.90
C GLY A 969 -8.13 14.73 -44.33
N GLY A 970 -9.09 14.64 -43.42
CA GLY A 970 -9.64 15.76 -42.68
C GLY A 970 -11.02 16.24 -43.17
N ALA A 971 -11.49 17.33 -42.57
CA ALA A 971 -12.75 17.96 -42.94
C ALA A 971 -12.62 18.84 -44.19
N ILE A 972 -13.65 18.80 -45.06
CA ILE A 972 -13.75 19.53 -46.32
C ILE A 972 -14.81 20.62 -46.14
N TYR A 973 -14.37 21.87 -46.03
CA TYR A 973 -15.23 23.05 -45.84
C TYR A 973 -15.61 23.74 -47.16
N GLU A 974 -14.86 23.51 -48.23
CA GLU A 974 -15.05 24.15 -49.54
C GLU A 974 -15.12 23.11 -50.66
N ASN A 975 -15.67 23.49 -51.81
CA ASN A 975 -15.79 22.61 -52.97
C ASN A 975 -14.41 22.18 -53.47
N HIS A 976 -14.21 20.87 -53.63
CA HIS A 976 -12.94 20.29 -54.00
C HIS A 976 -13.09 19.23 -55.08
N ASP A 977 -12.31 19.37 -56.16
CA ASP A 977 -12.26 18.40 -57.25
C ASP A 977 -10.96 17.60 -57.20
N LEU A 978 -11.08 16.27 -57.17
CA LEU A 978 -9.96 15.33 -57.25
C LEU A 978 -9.74 14.89 -58.70
N ILE A 979 -8.49 14.95 -59.16
CA ILE A 979 -8.08 14.47 -60.48
C ILE A 979 -8.02 12.93 -60.53
N PRO A 980 -7.98 12.29 -61.71
CA PRO A 980 -7.82 10.84 -61.78
C PRO A 980 -6.52 10.37 -61.12
N GLY A 981 -6.62 9.48 -60.13
CA GLY A 981 -5.45 8.98 -59.40
C GLY A 981 -5.76 7.90 -58.37
N ARG A 982 -4.70 7.32 -57.80
CA ARG A 982 -4.78 6.43 -56.63
C ARG A 982 -4.40 7.26 -55.40
N TYR A 983 -5.36 7.45 -54.52
CA TYR A 983 -5.27 8.25 -53.30
C TYR A 983 -5.17 7.35 -52.07
N THR A 984 -4.32 7.70 -51.11
CA THR A 984 -4.28 7.05 -49.80
C THR A 984 -4.96 7.96 -48.77
N VAL A 985 -5.99 7.45 -48.11
CA VAL A 985 -6.76 8.19 -47.10
C VAL A 985 -6.27 7.80 -45.71
N VAL A 986 -5.72 8.77 -44.97
CA VAL A 986 -5.00 8.53 -43.70
C VAL A 986 -5.72 9.09 -42.46
N ASP A 987 -6.66 10.01 -42.66
CA ASP A 987 -7.55 10.58 -41.63
C ASP A 987 -8.99 10.52 -42.18
N ASP A 988 -10.00 10.61 -41.31
CA ASP A 988 -11.40 10.55 -41.76
C ASP A 988 -11.72 11.66 -42.75
N LEU A 989 -12.55 11.35 -43.75
CA LEU A 989 -13.06 12.35 -44.69
C LEU A 989 -14.42 12.85 -44.21
N HIS A 990 -14.51 14.14 -43.89
CA HIS A 990 -15.77 14.75 -43.47
C HIS A 990 -16.19 15.84 -44.44
N VAL A 991 -17.20 15.58 -45.26
CA VAL A 991 -17.80 16.59 -46.15
C VAL A 991 -18.86 17.34 -45.36
N VAL A 992 -18.57 18.57 -44.94
CA VAL A 992 -19.47 19.36 -44.10
C VAL A 992 -20.69 19.88 -44.91
N PRO A 993 -21.79 20.30 -44.26
CA PRO A 993 -22.94 20.86 -44.97
C PRO A 993 -22.55 22.06 -45.85
N GLY A 994 -23.03 22.06 -47.10
CA GLY A 994 -22.73 23.12 -48.09
C GLY A 994 -21.44 22.95 -48.90
N ALA A 995 -20.56 22.01 -48.54
CA ALA A 995 -19.36 21.68 -49.32
C ALA A 995 -19.62 20.51 -50.29
N LYS A 996 -18.91 20.52 -51.44
CA LYS A 996 -18.98 19.48 -52.47
C LYS A 996 -17.61 18.83 -52.71
N LEU A 997 -17.53 17.52 -52.53
CA LEU A 997 -16.37 16.73 -52.97
C LEU A 997 -16.69 16.06 -54.30
N THR A 998 -15.92 16.37 -55.33
CA THR A 998 -16.06 15.76 -56.66
C THR A 998 -14.87 14.85 -56.95
N ILE A 999 -15.14 13.59 -57.28
CA ILE A 999 -14.10 12.59 -57.57
C ILE A 999 -14.10 12.26 -59.07
N ALA A 1000 -12.94 12.37 -59.72
CA ALA A 1000 -12.82 12.00 -61.12
C ALA A 1000 -13.04 10.51 -61.36
N SER A 1001 -13.73 10.19 -62.46
CA SER A 1001 -13.93 8.81 -62.92
C SER A 1001 -12.61 8.04 -63.07
N GLY A 1002 -12.62 6.77 -62.66
CA GLY A 1002 -11.44 5.90 -62.62
C GLY A 1002 -10.47 6.11 -61.45
N SER A 1003 -10.80 6.98 -60.48
CA SER A 1003 -10.00 7.17 -59.27
C SER A 1003 -10.19 6.03 -58.25
N ILE A 1004 -9.12 5.71 -57.51
CA ILE A 1004 -9.11 4.70 -56.45
C ILE A 1004 -8.74 5.38 -55.13
N LEU A 1005 -9.58 5.27 -54.11
CA LEU A 1005 -9.28 5.73 -52.75
C LEU A 1005 -9.02 4.52 -51.87
N GLU A 1006 -7.80 4.42 -51.36
CA GLU A 1006 -7.33 3.39 -50.43
C GLU A 1006 -7.37 3.93 -49.01
N PHE A 1007 -8.29 3.44 -48.19
CA PHE A 1007 -8.45 3.84 -46.80
C PHE A 1007 -7.54 3.02 -45.90
N HIS A 1008 -6.94 3.67 -44.89
CA HIS A 1008 -6.30 2.99 -43.78
C HIS A 1008 -7.34 2.29 -42.87
N ASP A 1009 -6.86 1.34 -42.07
CA ASP A 1009 -7.68 0.55 -41.15
C ASP A 1009 -8.44 1.45 -40.16
N GLY A 1010 -9.76 1.27 -40.04
CA GLY A 1010 -10.62 2.07 -39.17
C GLY A 1010 -10.89 3.52 -39.62
N VAL A 1011 -10.42 3.94 -40.81
CA VAL A 1011 -10.73 5.28 -41.37
C VAL A 1011 -12.08 5.24 -42.07
N GLY A 1012 -12.90 6.27 -41.86
CA GLY A 1012 -14.25 6.39 -42.45
C GLY A 1012 -14.47 7.66 -43.26
N MET A 1013 -15.64 7.73 -43.89
CA MET A 1013 -16.12 8.92 -44.59
C MET A 1013 -17.51 9.32 -44.12
N LEU A 1014 -17.66 10.55 -43.63
CA LEU A 1014 -18.94 11.15 -43.29
C LEU A 1014 -19.32 12.20 -44.34
N VAL A 1015 -20.50 12.04 -44.95
CA VAL A 1015 -21.07 12.97 -45.93
C VAL A 1015 -22.25 13.69 -45.31
N GLN A 1016 -22.12 15.01 -45.16
CA GLN A 1016 -23.20 15.93 -44.77
C GLN A 1016 -23.44 17.02 -45.81
N GLY A 1017 -22.50 17.25 -46.73
CA GLY A 1017 -22.69 18.10 -47.91
C GLY A 1017 -23.07 17.28 -49.15
N GLU A 1018 -22.31 17.46 -50.23
CA GLU A 1018 -22.48 16.74 -51.49
C GLU A 1018 -21.23 15.93 -51.86
N LEU A 1019 -21.41 14.66 -52.21
CA LEU A 1019 -20.37 13.81 -52.80
C LEU A 1019 -20.79 13.46 -54.22
N SER A 1020 -19.92 13.72 -55.18
CA SER A 1020 -20.24 13.58 -56.61
C SER A 1020 -19.08 13.03 -57.44
N ARG A 1021 -19.38 12.58 -58.66
CA ARG A 1021 -18.42 12.00 -59.61
C ARG A 1021 -18.35 12.86 -60.88
N THR A 1022 -17.16 13.13 -61.43
CA THR A 1022 -17.04 13.71 -62.78
C THR A 1022 -16.94 12.65 -63.88
N GLU A 1023 -17.67 12.86 -64.96
CA GLU A 1023 -17.66 11.99 -66.14
C GLU A 1023 -16.63 12.41 -67.21
N PHE A 1024 -15.90 13.51 -66.97
CA PHE A 1024 -15.04 14.16 -67.97
C PHE A 1024 -13.84 13.32 -68.45
N PHE A 1025 -13.28 12.46 -67.59
CA PHE A 1025 -12.01 11.78 -67.89
C PHE A 1025 -12.17 10.36 -68.45
N ALA A 1026 -13.06 9.55 -67.87
CA ALA A 1026 -13.30 8.18 -68.30
C ALA A 1026 -14.71 7.70 -67.83
N PRO A 1027 -15.79 8.06 -68.54
CA PRO A 1027 -17.17 7.85 -68.06
C PRO A 1027 -17.50 6.38 -67.71
N ASP A 1028 -16.91 5.44 -68.45
CA ASP A 1028 -17.07 3.99 -68.27
C ASP A 1028 -16.34 3.42 -67.05
N LYS A 1029 -15.38 4.16 -66.47
CA LYS A 1029 -14.58 3.70 -65.33
C LYS A 1029 -15.23 4.09 -64.01
N GLN A 1030 -15.44 3.10 -63.14
CA GLN A 1030 -15.99 3.30 -61.81
C GLN A 1030 -14.99 3.97 -60.86
N VAL A 1031 -15.51 4.71 -59.86
CA VAL A 1031 -14.72 5.15 -58.70
C VAL A 1031 -14.68 4.01 -57.68
N VAL A 1032 -13.50 3.67 -57.17
CA VAL A 1032 -13.32 2.52 -56.27
C VAL A 1032 -12.86 3.00 -54.89
N PHE A 1033 -13.63 2.66 -53.87
CA PHE A 1033 -13.28 2.81 -52.45
C PHE A 1033 -12.92 1.44 -51.88
N THR A 1034 -11.68 1.29 -51.41
CA THR A 1034 -11.16 0.02 -50.89
C THR A 1034 -10.29 0.24 -49.66
N SER A 1035 -10.08 -0.82 -48.85
CA SER A 1035 -8.99 -0.85 -47.88
C SER A 1035 -7.64 -0.90 -48.60
N LYS A 1036 -6.60 -0.36 -47.97
CA LYS A 1036 -5.21 -0.61 -48.36
C LYS A 1036 -4.93 -2.12 -48.37
N PRO A 1037 -4.11 -2.65 -49.32
CA PRO A 1037 -3.76 -4.07 -49.33
C PRO A 1037 -3.13 -4.51 -48.00
N PHE A 1038 -3.75 -5.49 -47.33
CA PHE A 1038 -3.26 -6.09 -46.09
C PHE A 1038 -2.20 -7.15 -46.41
N VAL A 1039 -1.14 -7.17 -45.62
CA VAL A 1039 -0.12 -8.23 -45.63
C VAL A 1039 0.05 -8.68 -44.19
N LEU A 1040 -0.15 -9.99 -43.93
CA LEU A 1040 -0.04 -10.53 -42.59
C LEU A 1040 1.39 -10.32 -42.07
N PRO A 1041 1.57 -9.56 -40.97
CA PRO A 1041 2.90 -9.28 -40.46
C PRO A 1041 3.46 -10.46 -39.66
N LYS A 1042 4.71 -10.85 -39.93
CA LYS A 1042 5.42 -11.84 -39.11
C LYS A 1042 5.93 -11.21 -37.81
N ASN A 1043 5.27 -11.52 -36.70
CA ASN A 1043 5.68 -11.11 -35.36
C ASN A 1043 6.68 -12.12 -34.76
N LYS A 1044 7.72 -11.64 -34.09
CA LYS A 1044 8.77 -12.50 -33.49
C LYS A 1044 8.35 -13.13 -32.16
N ASN A 1045 7.31 -12.61 -31.51
CA ASN A 1045 6.94 -12.96 -30.14
C ASN A 1045 5.63 -13.73 -30.01
N ILE A 1046 4.77 -13.70 -31.04
CA ILE A 1046 3.42 -14.31 -31.05
C ILE A 1046 3.04 -14.72 -32.47
N ARG A 1047 2.37 -15.86 -32.65
CA ARG A 1047 1.87 -16.34 -33.95
C ARG A 1047 0.62 -17.21 -33.82
N LEU A 1048 -0.12 -17.36 -34.92
CA LEU A 1048 -1.14 -18.39 -35.09
C LEU A 1048 -0.60 -19.48 -35.99
N VAL A 1049 -0.86 -20.74 -35.64
CA VAL A 1049 -0.42 -21.90 -36.43
C VAL A 1049 -1.61 -22.82 -36.67
N ASP A 1050 -1.83 -23.22 -37.92
CA ASP A 1050 -2.87 -24.20 -38.25
C ASP A 1050 -2.45 -25.65 -37.91
N ASP A 1051 -3.24 -26.63 -38.36
CA ASP A 1051 -2.96 -28.04 -38.05
C ASP A 1051 -1.82 -28.61 -38.91
N ASP A 1052 -1.51 -27.99 -40.05
CA ASP A 1052 -0.44 -28.39 -40.97
C ASP A 1052 0.89 -27.67 -40.66
N GLY A 1053 0.90 -26.78 -39.66
CA GLY A 1053 2.09 -26.05 -39.22
C GLY A 1053 2.35 -24.73 -39.95
N ASN A 1054 1.38 -24.22 -40.73
CA ASN A 1054 1.48 -22.95 -41.43
C ASN A 1054 1.26 -21.77 -40.46
N ASP A 1055 2.15 -20.77 -40.52
CA ASP A 1055 2.10 -19.55 -39.69
C ASP A 1055 1.51 -18.32 -40.41
N GLU A 1056 1.08 -18.49 -41.66
CA GLU A 1056 0.43 -17.45 -42.47
C GLU A 1056 -1.10 -17.61 -42.47
N VAL A 1057 -1.66 -17.76 -41.28
CA VAL A 1057 -3.09 -18.04 -41.07
C VAL A 1057 -3.74 -17.02 -40.14
N THR A 1058 -5.02 -16.72 -40.39
CA THR A 1058 -5.84 -15.85 -39.53
C THR A 1058 -6.64 -16.65 -38.50
N GLU A 1059 -6.60 -17.98 -38.56
CA GLU A 1059 -7.15 -18.87 -37.54
C GLU A 1059 -6.16 -20.00 -37.22
N GLY A 1060 -5.99 -20.31 -35.94
CA GLY A 1060 -5.06 -21.35 -35.53
C GLY A 1060 -4.76 -21.35 -34.04
N ARG A 1061 -3.91 -22.28 -33.61
CA ARG A 1061 -3.39 -22.37 -32.24
C ARG A 1061 -2.51 -21.16 -31.93
N LEU A 1062 -2.73 -20.54 -30.77
CA LEU A 1062 -1.94 -19.41 -30.31
C LEU A 1062 -0.61 -19.89 -29.72
N GLU A 1063 0.49 -19.42 -30.29
CA GLU A 1063 1.84 -19.70 -29.85
C GLU A 1063 2.59 -18.41 -29.52
N VAL A 1064 3.37 -18.43 -28.44
CA VAL A 1064 4.19 -17.29 -27.98
C VAL A 1064 5.64 -17.72 -27.80
N PHE A 1065 6.56 -16.79 -28.02
CA PHE A 1065 8.00 -17.02 -27.92
C PHE A 1065 8.52 -16.49 -26.58
N VAL A 1066 9.01 -17.39 -25.72
CA VAL A 1066 9.45 -17.10 -24.35
C VAL A 1066 10.76 -17.82 -24.09
N ASP A 1067 11.74 -17.13 -23.52
CA ASP A 1067 13.06 -17.69 -23.14
C ASP A 1067 13.77 -18.47 -24.26
N GLY A 1068 13.61 -18.04 -25.51
CA GLY A 1068 14.28 -18.64 -26.66
C GLY A 1068 13.56 -19.83 -27.30
N ALA A 1069 12.37 -20.19 -26.82
CA ALA A 1069 11.56 -21.29 -27.38
C ALA A 1069 10.09 -20.88 -27.62
N TRP A 1070 9.45 -21.54 -28.59
CA TRP A 1070 8.02 -21.40 -28.83
C TRP A 1070 7.21 -22.32 -27.92
N GLY A 1071 6.03 -21.87 -27.50
CA GLY A 1071 5.02 -22.80 -27.03
C GLY A 1071 3.61 -22.22 -26.89
N THR A 1072 2.68 -23.03 -26.38
CA THR A 1072 1.23 -22.81 -26.56
C THR A 1072 0.58 -22.12 -25.35
N VAL A 1073 -0.58 -21.47 -25.53
CA VAL A 1073 -1.28 -20.77 -24.43
C VAL A 1073 -2.49 -21.56 -23.90
N CYS A 1074 -2.75 -21.52 -22.59
CA CYS A 1074 -3.92 -22.14 -21.95
C CYS A 1074 -5.16 -21.24 -22.04
N ASN A 1075 -6.35 -21.84 -22.12
CA ASN A 1075 -7.62 -21.09 -22.20
C ASN A 1075 -8.17 -20.61 -20.84
N ARG A 1076 -7.57 -21.00 -19.71
CA ARG A 1076 -8.12 -20.74 -18.36
C ARG A 1076 -7.91 -19.28 -17.99
N SER A 1077 -8.99 -18.62 -17.58
CA SER A 1077 -9.09 -17.16 -17.32
C SER A 1077 -8.83 -16.26 -18.54
N TRP A 1078 -8.79 -16.84 -19.75
CA TRP A 1078 -8.70 -16.07 -20.97
C TRP A 1078 -10.05 -15.39 -21.25
N THR A 1079 -10.03 -14.09 -21.45
CA THR A 1079 -11.21 -13.25 -21.68
C THR A 1079 -11.30 -12.86 -23.15
N PRO A 1080 -12.47 -12.47 -23.65
CA PRO A 1080 -12.61 -11.93 -25.01
C PRO A 1080 -11.69 -10.72 -25.25
N LYS A 1081 -11.43 -9.91 -24.21
CA LYS A 1081 -10.49 -8.78 -24.25
C LYS A 1081 -9.04 -9.23 -24.48
N LEU A 1082 -8.63 -10.36 -23.91
CA LEU A 1082 -7.30 -10.96 -24.15
C LEU A 1082 -7.17 -11.55 -25.56
N ALA A 1083 -8.24 -12.19 -26.06
CA ALA A 1083 -8.30 -12.68 -27.44
C ALA A 1083 -8.15 -11.53 -28.43
N GLN A 1084 -8.89 -10.45 -28.21
CA GLN A 1084 -8.81 -9.23 -29.00
C GLN A 1084 -7.42 -8.59 -28.94
N LEU A 1085 -6.80 -8.49 -27.76
CA LEU A 1085 -5.44 -7.98 -27.62
C LEU A 1085 -4.43 -8.83 -28.42
N SER A 1086 -4.60 -10.14 -28.42
CA SER A 1086 -3.72 -11.08 -29.11
C SER A 1086 -3.87 -11.01 -30.63
N CYS A 1087 -5.11 -10.96 -31.15
CA CYS A 1087 -5.35 -10.67 -32.57
C CYS A 1087 -4.71 -9.34 -32.97
N ASN A 1088 -4.91 -8.30 -32.15
CA ASN A 1088 -4.37 -6.98 -32.44
C ASN A 1088 -2.82 -6.94 -32.44
N GLN A 1089 -2.16 -7.75 -31.60
CA GLN A 1089 -0.70 -7.92 -31.60
C GLN A 1089 -0.16 -8.60 -32.88
N LEU A 1090 -0.98 -9.43 -33.52
CA LEU A 1090 -0.69 -10.09 -34.80
C LEU A 1090 -0.98 -9.20 -36.02
N GLY A 1091 -1.52 -8.00 -35.80
CA GLY A 1091 -1.95 -7.13 -36.89
C GLY A 1091 -3.34 -7.48 -37.45
N LEU A 1092 -4.10 -8.32 -36.75
CA LEU A 1092 -5.45 -8.77 -37.10
C LEU A 1092 -6.48 -8.23 -36.12
N VAL A 1093 -7.77 -8.32 -36.44
CA VAL A 1093 -8.86 -7.90 -35.55
C VAL A 1093 -9.64 -9.11 -35.05
N ALA A 1094 -10.30 -8.99 -33.90
CA ALA A 1094 -11.13 -10.09 -33.37
C ALA A 1094 -12.34 -10.35 -34.28
N ASP A 1095 -12.68 -11.63 -34.48
CA ASP A 1095 -13.86 -12.07 -35.22
C ASP A 1095 -15.13 -12.03 -34.34
N LEU A 1096 -16.23 -11.47 -34.85
CA LEU A 1096 -17.49 -11.25 -34.11
C LEU A 1096 -18.39 -12.48 -34.04
N GLU A 1097 -18.40 -13.33 -35.07
CA GLU A 1097 -19.41 -14.40 -35.18
C GLU A 1097 -19.26 -15.45 -34.06
N PHE A 1098 -18.07 -15.54 -33.47
CA PHE A 1098 -17.73 -16.46 -32.38
C PHE A 1098 -17.15 -15.73 -31.16
N PHE A 1099 -17.56 -14.49 -30.88
CA PHE A 1099 -17.09 -13.79 -29.66
C PHE A 1099 -17.44 -14.54 -28.36
N GLU A 1100 -18.48 -15.39 -28.39
CA GLU A 1100 -18.85 -16.32 -27.31
C GLU A 1100 -18.14 -17.70 -27.40
N ASN A 1101 -17.58 -18.02 -28.58
CA ASN A 1101 -16.90 -19.27 -28.94
C ASN A 1101 -15.46 -19.00 -29.47
N TRP A 1102 -14.73 -18.07 -28.84
CA TRP A 1102 -13.32 -17.72 -29.15
C TRP A 1102 -12.33 -18.87 -28.95
N ARG A 1103 -12.84 -20.08 -28.69
CA ARG A 1103 -12.12 -21.32 -28.44
C ARG A 1103 -12.38 -22.26 -29.60
N ILE A 1104 -11.37 -22.49 -30.42
CA ILE A 1104 -11.40 -23.59 -31.39
C ILE A 1104 -10.63 -24.77 -30.77
N PHE A 1105 -11.19 -25.97 -30.81
CA PHE A 1105 -10.49 -27.18 -30.36
C PHE A 1105 -9.62 -27.71 -31.49
N ARG A 1106 -8.31 -27.47 -31.42
CA ARG A 1106 -7.29 -27.97 -32.36
C ARG A 1106 -6.32 -28.90 -31.61
N SER A 1107 -5.57 -29.72 -32.35
CA SER A 1107 -4.64 -30.69 -31.74
C SER A 1107 -3.46 -30.00 -31.02
N LYS A 1108 -2.91 -30.68 -30.00
CA LYS A 1108 -1.84 -30.18 -29.10
C LYS A 1108 -0.56 -29.75 -29.85
N GLY A 1109 -0.24 -30.39 -30.97
CA GLY A 1109 1.14 -30.43 -31.48
C GLY A 1109 2.12 -31.03 -30.45
N GLU A 1110 3.42 -30.85 -30.65
CA GLU A 1110 4.48 -31.35 -29.75
C GLU A 1110 5.04 -30.30 -28.76
N LEU A 1111 4.55 -29.05 -28.82
CA LEU A 1111 5.10 -27.94 -28.04
C LEU A 1111 4.64 -27.92 -26.57
N PRO A 1112 5.48 -27.43 -25.63
CA PRO A 1112 5.08 -27.22 -24.25
C PRO A 1112 4.06 -26.08 -24.14
N MET A 1113 3.13 -26.18 -23.19
CA MET A 1113 2.18 -25.11 -22.88
C MET A 1113 2.82 -24.05 -21.99
N VAL A 1114 3.09 -22.91 -22.61
CA VAL A 1114 3.66 -21.60 -22.25
C VAL A 1114 3.22 -20.79 -21.04
N MET A 1115 1.91 -20.72 -20.88
CA MET A 1115 1.27 -19.55 -20.26
C MET A 1115 -0.16 -19.93 -19.86
N ASP A 1116 -0.55 -19.62 -18.62
CA ASP A 1116 -1.87 -19.89 -18.05
C ASP A 1116 -2.32 -18.74 -17.11
N ASN A 1117 -3.64 -18.55 -16.94
CA ASN A 1117 -4.31 -17.58 -16.04
C ASN A 1117 -3.85 -16.12 -16.15
N ILE A 1118 -4.17 -15.47 -17.27
CA ILE A 1118 -3.74 -14.09 -17.54
C ILE A 1118 -4.76 -13.09 -17.00
N ARG A 1119 -4.30 -12.13 -16.19
CA ARG A 1119 -5.07 -10.92 -15.81
C ARG A 1119 -4.34 -9.70 -16.36
N CYS A 1120 -5.00 -8.94 -17.24
CA CYS A 1120 -4.43 -7.73 -17.83
C CYS A 1120 -4.91 -6.46 -17.10
N GLU A 1121 -4.68 -6.42 -15.79
CA GLU A 1121 -4.66 -5.17 -15.05
C GLU A 1121 -3.20 -4.95 -14.63
N GLU A 1122 -2.49 -4.18 -15.47
CA GLU A 1122 -1.07 -3.83 -15.33
C GLU A 1122 -0.05 -4.99 -15.44
N ASN A 1123 0.39 -5.28 -16.68
CA ASN A 1123 1.67 -5.93 -17.03
C ASN A 1123 2.20 -7.06 -16.12
N GLU A 1124 1.39 -8.09 -15.87
CA GLU A 1124 1.85 -9.33 -15.25
C GLU A 1124 2.02 -10.43 -16.31
N VAL A 1125 3.13 -11.17 -16.27
CA VAL A 1125 3.34 -12.33 -17.16
C VAL A 1125 3.91 -13.55 -16.41
N PHE A 1126 3.30 -14.70 -16.73
CA PHE A 1126 3.71 -16.11 -16.62
C PHE A 1126 3.52 -16.89 -15.29
N SER A 1127 2.74 -17.97 -15.38
CA SER A 1127 2.92 -19.24 -14.65
C SER A 1127 2.36 -20.41 -15.48
N TYR A 1128 3.01 -21.57 -15.38
CA TYR A 1128 2.76 -22.81 -16.12
C TYR A 1128 2.16 -23.89 -15.20
N GLY A 1129 1.25 -24.73 -15.72
CA GLY A 1129 1.15 -26.15 -15.30
C GLY A 1129 -0.24 -26.80 -15.09
N TYR A 1130 -0.82 -27.28 -16.20
CA TYR A 1130 -1.59 -28.53 -16.45
C TYR A 1130 -2.62 -29.17 -15.48
N LEU A 1131 -3.85 -29.34 -16.04
CA LEU A 1131 -4.90 -30.41 -15.98
C LEU A 1131 -6.30 -29.83 -15.66
N LEU A 1132 -7.40 -30.00 -16.42
CA LEU A 1132 -7.69 -30.52 -17.77
C LEU A 1132 -7.54 -29.42 -18.83
N ILE A 1133 -6.92 -29.71 -19.97
CA ILE A 1133 -6.33 -28.67 -20.84
C ILE A 1133 -7.01 -28.69 -22.19
N PHE A 1134 -7.65 -27.57 -22.55
CA PHE A 1134 -7.97 -27.27 -23.93
C PHE A 1134 -7.00 -26.17 -24.39
N TYR A 1135 -6.31 -26.41 -25.51
CA TYR A 1135 -5.38 -25.46 -26.11
C TYR A 1135 -6.14 -24.25 -26.62
N LEU A 1136 -5.58 -23.05 -26.45
CA LEU A 1136 -6.17 -21.84 -26.97
C LEU A 1136 -5.87 -21.72 -28.47
N ALA A 1137 -6.91 -21.82 -29.30
CA ALA A 1137 -6.86 -21.41 -30.70
C ALA A 1137 -7.80 -20.22 -30.90
N LEU A 1138 -7.33 -19.22 -31.64
CA LEU A 1138 -8.04 -17.98 -31.93
C LEU A 1138 -8.40 -17.95 -33.42
N ARG A 1139 -9.54 -17.33 -33.73
CA ARG A 1139 -9.88 -16.86 -35.07
C ARG A 1139 -9.88 -15.33 -35.07
N CYS A 1140 -9.10 -14.76 -35.97
CA CYS A 1140 -8.99 -13.34 -36.19
C CYS A 1140 -9.37 -13.04 -37.66
N ALA A 1141 -9.62 -11.78 -37.97
CA ALA A 1141 -9.96 -11.31 -39.30
C ALA A 1141 -8.98 -10.21 -39.76
N GLU A 1142 -8.87 -10.02 -41.08
CA GLU A 1142 -8.12 -8.89 -41.65
C GLU A 1142 -8.76 -7.55 -41.26
N PRO A 1143 -7.97 -6.52 -40.94
CA PRO A 1143 -8.51 -5.19 -40.69
C PRO A 1143 -9.12 -4.57 -41.95
N ARG A 1144 -10.13 -3.72 -41.76
CA ARG A 1144 -10.89 -3.03 -42.81
C ARG A 1144 -11.05 -1.55 -42.48
N TRP A 1145 -11.47 -0.77 -43.46
CA TRP A 1145 -11.86 0.64 -43.23
C TRP A 1145 -13.33 0.71 -42.77
N ALA A 1146 -13.76 1.84 -42.20
CA ALA A 1146 -15.07 1.94 -41.55
C ALA A 1146 -16.25 1.92 -42.54
N GLY A 1147 -16.07 2.50 -43.74
CA GLY A 1147 -17.14 2.66 -44.72
C GLY A 1147 -17.57 4.13 -44.90
N VAL A 1148 -18.63 4.32 -45.69
CA VAL A 1148 -19.22 5.63 -45.99
C VAL A 1148 -20.53 5.81 -45.24
N ARG A 1149 -20.72 6.95 -44.59
CA ARG A 1149 -21.95 7.32 -43.89
C ARG A 1149 -22.52 8.60 -44.47
N TYR A 1150 -23.75 8.54 -44.96
CA TYR A 1150 -24.57 9.70 -45.29
C TYR A 1150 -25.38 10.09 -44.07
N SER A 1151 -25.15 11.29 -43.55
CA SER A 1151 -25.95 11.83 -42.46
C SER A 1151 -27.29 12.38 -42.96
N LEU A 1152 -28.22 12.67 -42.04
CA LEU A 1152 -29.48 13.37 -42.32
C LEU A 1152 -29.28 14.69 -43.10
N LEU A 1153 -28.17 15.39 -42.86
CA LEU A 1153 -27.89 16.69 -43.49
C LEU A 1153 -27.39 16.58 -44.94
N ALA A 1154 -27.03 15.38 -45.40
CA ALA A 1154 -26.53 15.19 -46.75
C ALA A 1154 -27.55 15.61 -47.80
N ASN A 1155 -27.09 16.29 -48.86
CA ASN A 1155 -27.97 16.83 -49.89
C ASN A 1155 -28.68 15.67 -50.63
N PRO A 1156 -30.03 15.56 -50.55
CA PRO A 1156 -30.76 14.50 -51.22
C PRO A 1156 -30.89 14.79 -52.72
N PRO A 1157 -31.25 13.77 -53.53
CA PRO A 1157 -31.47 13.93 -54.98
C PRO A 1157 -32.46 15.03 -55.36
N THR A 1158 -33.48 15.32 -54.54
CA THR A 1158 -34.40 16.46 -54.75
C THR A 1158 -33.71 17.81 -54.73
N PHE A 1159 -32.59 17.93 -53.99
CA PHE A 1159 -31.85 19.16 -53.87
C PHE A 1159 -30.73 19.27 -54.92
N THR A 1160 -30.05 18.16 -55.21
CA THR A 1160 -28.92 18.15 -56.16
C THR A 1160 -29.35 17.96 -57.62
N GLY A 1161 -30.57 17.45 -57.87
CA GLY A 1161 -31.06 17.10 -59.21
C GLY A 1161 -30.33 15.93 -59.87
N GLN A 1162 -29.49 15.20 -59.12
CA GLN A 1162 -28.63 14.12 -59.62
C GLN A 1162 -28.68 12.88 -58.71
N THR A 1163 -28.34 11.72 -59.26
CA THR A 1163 -28.17 10.48 -58.48
C THR A 1163 -27.01 10.63 -57.48
N THR A 1164 -27.20 10.16 -56.25
CA THR A 1164 -26.23 10.32 -55.14
C THR A 1164 -24.91 9.57 -55.37
N MET A 1165 -24.95 8.34 -55.90
CA MET A 1165 -23.78 7.67 -56.46
C MET A 1165 -24.15 6.95 -57.76
N SER A 1166 -23.45 7.26 -58.84
CA SER A 1166 -23.57 6.60 -60.14
C SER A 1166 -22.22 6.02 -60.58
N ASN A 1167 -22.15 4.70 -60.80
CA ASN A 1167 -20.93 3.94 -61.17
C ASN A 1167 -19.81 3.95 -60.09
N TRP A 1168 -20.08 3.36 -58.93
CA TRP A 1168 -19.16 3.30 -57.78
C TRP A 1168 -18.96 1.86 -57.29
N VAL A 1169 -17.79 1.57 -56.72
CA VAL A 1169 -17.48 0.32 -56.03
C VAL A 1169 -17.02 0.62 -54.61
N ILE A 1170 -17.67 0.01 -53.62
CA ILE A 1170 -17.25 0.03 -52.21
C ILE A 1170 -16.87 -1.40 -51.83
N GLU A 1171 -15.61 -1.64 -51.49
CA GLU A 1171 -15.13 -2.97 -51.13
C GLU A 1171 -14.23 -2.97 -49.88
N LYS A 1172 -14.14 -4.12 -49.21
CA LYS A 1172 -13.30 -4.34 -48.02
C LYS A 1172 -13.53 -3.33 -46.88
N ALA A 1173 -14.78 -2.89 -46.67
CA ALA A 1173 -15.19 -2.00 -45.58
C ALA A 1173 -15.92 -2.74 -44.45
N GLY A 1174 -16.12 -2.05 -43.33
CA GLY A 1174 -17.05 -2.43 -42.26
C GLY A 1174 -16.48 -2.48 -40.83
N LEU A 1175 -15.31 -1.88 -40.57
CA LEU A 1175 -14.66 -1.88 -39.25
C LEU A 1175 -14.46 -0.45 -38.76
N PHE A 1176 -15.19 -0.02 -37.73
CA PHE A 1176 -15.18 1.36 -37.23
C PHE A 1176 -14.08 1.61 -36.19
N ASP A 1177 -13.95 0.72 -35.22
CA ASP A 1177 -12.82 0.67 -34.30
C ASP A 1177 -12.49 -0.81 -34.05
N PHE A 1178 -11.21 -1.13 -33.87
CA PHE A 1178 -10.80 -2.51 -33.60
C PHE A 1178 -10.41 -2.76 -32.13
N ARG A 1179 -10.36 -1.70 -31.30
CA ARG A 1179 -10.08 -1.81 -29.85
C ARG A 1179 -11.33 -2.05 -29.01
N VAL A 1180 -12.44 -1.50 -29.45
CA VAL A 1180 -13.79 -1.98 -29.13
C VAL A 1180 -14.22 -2.68 -30.41
N PRO A 1181 -14.72 -3.93 -30.41
CA PRO A 1181 -15.15 -4.63 -31.62
C PRO A 1181 -16.45 -3.97 -32.16
N GLU A 1182 -16.35 -2.70 -32.54
CA GLU A 1182 -17.41 -1.84 -33.05
C GLU A 1182 -17.29 -1.82 -34.58
N PHE A 1183 -18.29 -2.43 -35.22
CA PHE A 1183 -18.36 -2.58 -36.66
C PHE A 1183 -19.43 -1.66 -37.21
N SER A 1184 -19.18 -1.12 -38.40
CA SER A 1184 -20.10 -0.26 -39.13
C SER A 1184 -20.48 -0.92 -40.46
N PRO A 1185 -21.65 -0.61 -41.03
CA PRO A 1185 -21.95 -1.03 -42.39
C PRO A 1185 -21.02 -0.33 -43.39
N ALA A 1186 -20.73 -0.98 -44.51
CA ALA A 1186 -19.88 -0.41 -45.56
C ALA A 1186 -20.49 0.87 -46.18
N LEU A 1187 -21.82 0.93 -46.25
CA LEU A 1187 -22.59 2.12 -46.57
C LEU A 1187 -23.71 2.29 -45.54
N GLN A 1188 -23.73 3.42 -44.84
CA GLN A 1188 -24.78 3.82 -43.90
C GLN A 1188 -25.54 5.03 -44.42
N ILE A 1189 -26.88 5.02 -44.32
CA ILE A 1189 -27.74 6.15 -44.67
C ILE A 1189 -28.66 6.46 -43.50
N ASP A 1190 -28.52 7.66 -42.95
CA ASP A 1190 -29.25 8.12 -41.78
C ASP A 1190 -30.46 8.98 -42.18
N TRP A 1191 -31.67 8.45 -42.03
CA TRP A 1191 -32.95 9.20 -42.00
C TRP A 1191 -33.26 10.08 -43.23
N ASN A 1192 -32.56 9.89 -44.36
CA ASN A 1192 -32.80 10.59 -45.63
C ASN A 1192 -32.82 9.60 -46.81
N TYR A 1193 -33.41 10.00 -47.95
CA TYR A 1193 -33.49 9.14 -49.14
C TYR A 1193 -32.43 9.54 -50.19
N HIS A 1194 -31.82 8.54 -50.81
CA HIS A 1194 -30.77 8.70 -51.81
C HIS A 1194 -31.00 7.74 -52.99
N VAL A 1195 -30.54 8.11 -54.18
CA VAL A 1195 -30.70 7.31 -55.41
C VAL A 1195 -29.33 6.81 -55.88
N PHE A 1196 -29.19 5.50 -56.04
CA PHE A 1196 -27.96 4.84 -56.45
C PHE A 1196 -28.13 4.17 -57.82
N HIS A 1197 -27.15 4.35 -58.70
CA HIS A 1197 -27.13 3.73 -60.04
C HIS A 1197 -25.80 3.00 -60.25
N ASN A 1198 -25.84 1.73 -60.64
CA ASN A 1198 -24.64 0.89 -60.83
C ASN A 1198 -23.61 0.99 -59.68
N LEU A 1199 -24.11 0.91 -58.43
CA LEU A 1199 -23.31 0.84 -57.21
C LEU A 1199 -23.06 -0.63 -56.86
N SER A 1200 -21.79 -1.04 -56.73
CA SER A 1200 -21.41 -2.38 -56.30
C SER A 1200 -20.79 -2.32 -54.90
N ILE A 1201 -21.40 -3.01 -53.92
CA ILE A 1201 -20.84 -3.16 -52.58
C ILE A 1201 -20.33 -4.59 -52.41
N LYS A 1202 -19.01 -4.76 -52.33
CA LYS A 1202 -18.32 -6.05 -52.20
C LYS A 1202 -17.73 -6.17 -50.81
N VAL A 1203 -18.59 -6.50 -49.87
CA VAL A 1203 -18.18 -6.86 -48.51
C VAL A 1203 -18.13 -8.38 -48.39
N GLY A 1204 -17.16 -8.89 -47.62
CA GLY A 1204 -17.14 -10.32 -47.26
C GLY A 1204 -18.44 -10.75 -46.54
N PRO A 1205 -18.75 -12.05 -46.48
CA PRO A 1205 -20.07 -12.57 -46.06
C PRO A 1205 -20.49 -12.18 -44.63
N PHE A 1206 -19.56 -11.70 -43.81
CA PHE A 1206 -19.76 -11.40 -42.39
C PHE A 1206 -19.99 -9.91 -42.07
N PHE A 1207 -19.95 -9.02 -43.06
CA PHE A 1207 -20.08 -7.57 -42.85
C PHE A 1207 -21.37 -7.04 -43.47
N THR A 1208 -22.03 -6.09 -42.79
CA THR A 1208 -23.23 -5.43 -43.32
C THR A 1208 -22.87 -4.55 -44.52
N GLY A 1209 -23.40 -4.88 -45.70
CA GLY A 1209 -23.13 -4.13 -46.93
C GLY A 1209 -23.81 -2.75 -46.95
N LEU A 1210 -25.10 -2.68 -46.59
CA LEU A 1210 -25.89 -1.45 -46.57
C LEU A 1210 -26.81 -1.46 -45.34
N LEU A 1211 -26.88 -0.32 -44.64
CA LEU A 1211 -27.86 -0.06 -43.59
C LEU A 1211 -28.59 1.25 -43.88
N GLN A 1212 -29.91 1.19 -43.94
CA GLN A 1212 -30.78 2.37 -44.10
C GLN A 1212 -31.66 2.52 -42.86
N GLN A 1213 -31.56 3.67 -42.18
CA GLN A 1213 -32.43 4.00 -41.06
C GLN A 1213 -33.57 4.90 -41.54
N THR A 1214 -34.81 4.48 -41.34
CA THR A 1214 -36.03 5.22 -41.70
C THR A 1214 -36.77 5.66 -40.45
N ILE A 1215 -37.34 6.88 -40.46
CA ILE A 1215 -38.31 7.32 -39.45
C ILE A 1215 -39.64 6.64 -39.80
N TYR A 1216 -40.25 5.93 -38.84
CA TYR A 1216 -41.63 5.43 -38.98
C TYR A 1216 -42.64 6.53 -38.73
#